data_AF-A0A3M6I2V0-F1
#
_entry.id   AF-A0A3M6I2V0-F1
#
_cell.length_a   1.000
_cell.length_b   1.000
_cell.length_c   1.000
_cell.angle_alpha   90.00
_cell.angle_beta   90.00
_cell.angle_gamma   90.00
#
_symmetry.space_group_name_H-M   'P 1'
#
loop_
_entity.id
_entity.type
_entity.pdbx_description
1 polymer ?
#
loop_
_entity_poly.entity_id
_entity_poly.type
_entity_poly.pdbx_seq_one_letter_code
_entity_poly.pdbx_strand_id
1 'polypeptide(L)'
;MRSLLQEQLFMPGTQGGVLEVDTPLVVDLDGTLLRSDLLFETAVAFIRGRPLQVFRIFTWLLQGKAPLKQGLALGTDIDVALLPYDAAVIAYIQTSRQHGRRVVMATASHETLANQIAAHLQMFDQVWASDGKTNLSAHRKRDLLVSHYGEGGFDYIGNSRDDLCIWKVSRKAIVASPLAGVERAARAQGNVEQVIKSTSSRRSAWYKALRLHQWLKNTLIFVPLLAAHQVQSTQLLLDGLLAFLCFGLCASSVYLLNDLLDLADDRHHRSKRERPFASGQLSIESGLLVIPLLLAAAFAGAAIMLPWQFAAVLAAYYLLTLVYSLYLKRHMAVDVIVLAMLYTTRILAGAAASVLLVPMFVQTPLLLAIVVGLWTGTLLFLSLHLRTANSYALMLAGYTMPLISLPVVDNPQAVFDIAVSRTEEIFLGIICAAVVGAMFWPRRLAPVFQATTEKWFSDASTYSQRFISRTCQPEEIGALRNSMVGSFNSLEMMIGQLSHEGARKQTVRNANELRGRMIHLLPVIDALDDALWALERRTPELLASLKPALQKACDWLESTADGPQREQWQQLHDELERLQPNSTQLDDRDQLLLSNTLFRLGEWIDLWLDCRTLQYAIKTDDQSPWRAVYRHWRLGRLTPFLDRGLMLYSVTSTVLAIIAASVLWILLGWKDGASAVALAAVSCSFFAAMDDPAPQIYRFFFWTLLSVVFASLYLFVVLPNLHDFPMLVLAFAVPFICVGTLTVQPRFFLGTLLTIVNTSSFISIQSAYDADFMNFLNSNLAGPAGLLFAFIWTLVFRPFGVELAVKRLTRFSWRDIASLSEDASLAEHRRMGVQMLDRLMQQLPRLTLTAQDTGIALRELRVALNMLDLLAYTRRATPAAQVLLRQVIDEVSGYFKHCRKAGERLPAPRGLLMAMDRARRSLTAQEMGDNPARLHLLHALSGLRLALLPGVEIVTVGGELTEQLPHNIDGAPL
;
A
#
# COMPACT_ATOMS: atom_id res chain seq x y z
N MET A 1 9.19 -25.37 10.31
CA MET A 1 10.29 -26.28 10.71
C MET A 1 11.16 -25.75 11.87
N ARG A 2 10.74 -24.72 12.62
CA ARG A 2 11.49 -24.18 13.78
C ARG A 2 10.79 -24.34 15.14
N SER A 3 9.64 -25.02 15.22
CA SER A 3 8.82 -25.09 16.44
C SER A 3 8.58 -26.52 16.95
N LEU A 4 9.40 -27.50 16.56
CA LEU A 4 9.30 -28.90 17.02
C LEU A 4 10.62 -29.40 17.64
N LEU A 5 11.54 -28.50 17.98
CA LEU A 5 12.87 -28.82 18.52
C LEU A 5 12.96 -28.71 20.06
N GLN A 6 11.83 -28.62 20.75
CA GLN A 6 11.81 -28.55 22.21
C GLN A 6 10.73 -29.49 22.75
N GLU A 7 11.00 -30.79 22.71
CA GLU A 7 10.56 -31.73 23.75
C GLU A 7 11.13 -33.11 23.43
N GLN A 8 11.71 -33.76 24.45
CA GLN A 8 12.33 -35.10 24.50
C GLN A 8 13.86 -35.11 24.48
N LEU A 9 14.42 -34.80 25.65
CA LEU A 9 15.77 -35.15 26.07
C LEU A 9 15.64 -35.73 27.49
N PHE A 10 15.56 -37.05 27.64
CA PHE A 10 15.86 -37.77 28.90
C PHE A 10 16.01 -39.30 28.66
N MET A 11 17.29 -39.74 28.57
CA MET A 11 18.00 -40.93 29.15
C MET A 11 17.44 -42.38 29.01
N PRO A 12 18.22 -43.48 29.25
CA PRO A 12 19.65 -43.63 29.61
C PRO A 12 20.45 -44.62 28.70
N GLY A 13 21.76 -44.78 28.96
CA GLY A 13 22.73 -45.45 28.10
C GLY A 13 23.05 -46.94 28.31
N THR A 14 24.17 -47.31 27.67
CA THR A 14 24.96 -48.57 27.66
C THR A 14 24.45 -49.75 26.82
N GLN A 15 25.20 -50.13 25.77
CA GLN A 15 26.16 -51.24 25.78
C GLN A 15 26.92 -51.32 24.44
N GLY A 16 28.19 -51.68 24.50
CA GLY A 16 29.07 -51.78 23.33
C GLY A 16 28.74 -52.95 22.41
N GLY A 17 28.93 -52.74 21.11
CA GLY A 17 28.82 -53.75 20.07
C GLY A 17 29.61 -53.31 18.84
N VAL A 18 30.67 -54.06 18.56
CA VAL A 18 31.33 -54.37 17.28
C VAL A 18 31.09 -53.40 16.10
N LEU A 19 32.18 -52.89 15.52
CA LEU A 19 32.25 -52.21 14.22
C LEU A 19 31.53 -53.02 13.12
N GLU A 20 30.23 -52.76 12.93
CA GLU A 20 29.46 -53.26 11.79
C GLU A 20 29.75 -52.39 10.56
N VAL A 21 30.32 -53.04 9.55
CA VAL A 21 30.48 -52.66 8.15
C VAL A 21 29.66 -51.45 7.68
N ASP A 22 30.38 -50.50 7.08
CA ASP A 22 29.97 -49.23 6.42
C ASP A 22 28.93 -49.42 5.29
N THR A 23 27.74 -49.87 5.65
CA THR A 23 26.69 -50.31 4.72
C THR A 23 25.76 -49.14 4.41
N PRO A 24 25.67 -48.68 3.15
CA PRO A 24 24.88 -47.50 2.80
C PRO A 24 23.37 -47.73 3.02
N LEU A 25 22.68 -46.68 3.44
CA LEU A 25 21.22 -46.62 3.47
C LEU A 25 20.73 -45.99 2.18
N VAL A 26 20.02 -46.76 1.36
CA VAL A 26 19.45 -46.30 0.10
C VAL A 26 17.99 -45.93 0.30
N VAL A 27 17.62 -44.72 -0.12
CA VAL A 27 16.31 -44.12 0.14
C VAL A 27 15.57 -43.82 -1.15
N ASP A 28 14.36 -44.38 -1.30
CA ASP A 28 13.46 -43.98 -2.37
C ASP A 28 12.80 -42.63 -2.10
N LEU A 29 12.43 -41.92 -3.16
CA LEU A 29 11.90 -40.56 -3.07
C LEU A 29 10.36 -40.56 -3.03
N ASP A 30 9.73 -40.98 -4.11
CA ASP A 30 8.29 -40.84 -4.33
C ASP A 30 7.50 -41.82 -3.46
N GLY A 31 6.54 -41.31 -2.69
CA GLY A 31 5.76 -42.11 -1.73
C GLY A 31 6.54 -42.67 -0.53
N THR A 32 7.86 -42.48 -0.47
CA THR A 32 8.74 -42.90 0.63
C THR A 32 9.23 -41.69 1.43
N LEU A 33 10.19 -40.91 0.89
CA LEU A 33 10.63 -39.66 1.50
C LEU A 33 9.58 -38.56 1.36
N LEU A 34 8.90 -38.52 0.21
CA LEU A 34 7.74 -37.69 -0.06
C LEU A 34 6.47 -38.48 0.16
N ARG A 35 5.43 -37.85 0.70
CA ARG A 35 4.07 -38.43 0.78
C ARG A 35 3.31 -38.33 -0.54
N SER A 36 3.88 -37.64 -1.52
CA SER A 36 3.34 -37.49 -2.88
C SER A 36 4.31 -38.07 -3.92
N ASP A 37 3.91 -37.96 -5.19
CA ASP A 37 4.67 -38.42 -6.35
C ASP A 37 4.92 -37.22 -7.27
N LEU A 38 6.20 -36.94 -7.54
CA LEU A 38 6.66 -35.79 -8.29
C LEU A 38 6.16 -35.76 -9.74
N LEU A 39 5.85 -36.91 -10.34
CA LEU A 39 5.26 -36.94 -11.67
C LEU A 39 3.90 -36.25 -11.69
N PHE A 40 3.07 -36.51 -10.68
CA PHE A 40 1.75 -35.90 -10.59
C PHE A 40 1.82 -34.45 -10.08
N GLU A 41 2.76 -34.14 -9.18
CA GLU A 41 3.04 -32.75 -8.75
C GLU A 41 3.39 -31.87 -9.96
N THR A 42 4.34 -32.31 -10.78
CA THR A 42 4.76 -31.59 -11.99
C THR A 42 3.67 -31.55 -13.05
N ALA A 43 2.89 -32.62 -13.25
CA ALA A 43 1.76 -32.60 -14.18
C ALA A 43 0.70 -31.57 -13.80
N VAL A 44 0.30 -31.51 -12.52
CA VAL A 44 -0.70 -30.55 -12.05
C VAL A 44 -0.16 -29.12 -12.09
N ALA A 45 1.10 -28.91 -11.68
CA ALA A 45 1.77 -27.61 -11.80
C ALA A 45 1.87 -27.14 -13.26
N PHE A 46 2.12 -28.06 -14.21
CA PHE A 46 2.19 -27.75 -15.63
C PHE A 46 0.82 -27.31 -16.17
N ILE A 47 -0.24 -28.05 -15.85
CA ILE A 47 -1.63 -27.72 -16.24
C ILE A 47 -2.03 -26.36 -15.66
N ARG A 48 -1.69 -26.11 -14.39
CA ARG A 48 -1.92 -24.81 -13.74
C ARG A 48 -1.14 -23.71 -14.48
N GLY A 49 0.14 -23.88 -14.75
CA GLY A 49 0.99 -22.84 -15.35
C GLY A 49 0.67 -22.55 -16.81
N ARG A 50 0.33 -23.58 -17.59
CA ARG A 50 0.17 -23.54 -19.05
C ARG A 50 -1.03 -24.37 -19.51
N PRO A 51 -2.29 -23.96 -19.19
CA PRO A 51 -3.47 -24.78 -19.44
C PRO A 51 -3.67 -25.14 -20.93
N LEU A 52 -3.33 -24.23 -21.85
CA LEU A 52 -3.42 -24.45 -23.30
C LEU A 52 -2.42 -25.49 -23.83
N GLN A 53 -1.36 -25.81 -23.07
CA GLN A 53 -0.32 -26.75 -23.48
C GLN A 53 -0.53 -28.16 -22.92
N VAL A 54 -1.66 -28.46 -22.26
CA VAL A 54 -1.94 -29.77 -21.65
C VAL A 54 -1.75 -30.94 -22.63
N PHE A 55 -2.02 -30.72 -23.92
CA PHE A 55 -1.86 -31.74 -24.96
C PHE A 55 -0.41 -32.24 -25.12
N ARG A 56 0.60 -31.45 -24.73
CA ARG A 56 2.02 -31.86 -24.77
C ARG A 56 2.31 -33.04 -23.87
N ILE A 57 1.59 -33.19 -22.76
CA ILE A 57 1.73 -34.33 -21.85
C ILE A 57 1.49 -35.64 -22.60
N PHE A 58 0.46 -35.69 -23.44
CA PHE A 58 0.17 -36.87 -24.27
C PHE A 58 1.25 -37.12 -25.32
N THR A 59 1.80 -36.06 -25.94
CA THR A 59 2.89 -36.21 -26.92
C THR A 59 4.15 -36.80 -26.30
N TRP A 60 4.51 -36.38 -25.09
CA TRP A 60 5.67 -36.94 -24.39
C TRP A 60 5.41 -38.37 -23.91
N LEU A 61 4.19 -38.68 -23.46
CA LEU A 61 3.81 -40.03 -23.06
C LEU A 61 3.94 -41.03 -24.22
N LEU A 62 3.57 -40.64 -25.45
CA LEU A 62 3.73 -41.46 -26.66
C LEU A 62 5.21 -41.76 -26.99
N GLN A 63 6.14 -40.89 -26.59
CA GLN A 63 7.58 -41.08 -26.75
C GLN A 63 8.21 -41.93 -25.65
N GLY A 64 7.46 -42.24 -24.59
CA GLY A 64 7.88 -43.09 -23.47
C GLY A 64 7.94 -42.37 -22.12
N LYS A 65 8.19 -43.13 -21.04
CA LYS A 65 8.15 -42.61 -19.66
C LYS A 65 9.28 -41.63 -19.32
N ALA A 66 10.47 -41.81 -19.90
CA ALA A 66 11.62 -40.93 -19.63
C ALA A 66 11.44 -39.52 -20.26
N PRO A 67 11.06 -39.39 -21.55
CA PRO A 67 10.71 -38.09 -22.15
C PRO A 67 9.58 -37.35 -21.42
N LEU A 68 8.55 -38.07 -20.95
CA LEU A 68 7.47 -37.48 -20.14
C LEU A 68 7.99 -36.84 -18.85
N LYS A 69 8.79 -37.58 -18.07
CA LYS A 69 9.35 -37.07 -16.81
C LYS A 69 10.27 -35.87 -17.04
N GLN A 70 11.09 -35.91 -18.10
CA GLN A 70 11.96 -34.80 -18.48
C GLN A 70 11.16 -33.55 -18.90
N GLY A 71 10.16 -33.72 -19.78
CA GLY A 71 9.34 -32.63 -20.28
C GLY A 71 8.55 -31.92 -19.16
N LEU A 72 8.02 -32.69 -18.21
CA LEU A 72 7.34 -32.15 -17.03
C LEU A 72 8.31 -31.46 -16.06
N ALA A 73 9.46 -32.07 -15.75
CA ALA A 73 10.45 -31.50 -14.84
C ALA A 73 11.07 -30.19 -15.36
N LEU A 74 11.37 -30.09 -16.65
CA LEU A 74 11.93 -28.87 -17.26
C LEU A 74 10.84 -27.83 -17.61
N GLY A 75 9.60 -28.28 -17.78
CA GLY A 75 8.47 -27.43 -18.14
C GLY A 75 7.80 -26.74 -16.95
N THR A 76 8.17 -27.09 -15.72
CA THR A 76 7.58 -26.59 -14.48
C THR A 76 8.63 -26.17 -13.46
N ASP A 77 8.27 -25.21 -12.63
CA ASP A 77 9.07 -24.79 -11.48
C ASP A 77 8.31 -25.15 -10.21
N ILE A 78 8.88 -26.01 -9.38
CA ILE A 78 8.30 -26.48 -8.13
C ILE A 78 9.20 -26.05 -6.98
N ASP A 79 8.61 -25.37 -5.99
CA ASP A 79 9.30 -25.12 -4.73
C ASP A 79 9.45 -26.41 -3.93
N VAL A 80 10.66 -27.00 -4.00
CA VAL A 80 11.01 -28.23 -3.31
C VAL A 80 10.92 -28.10 -1.79
N ALA A 81 11.08 -26.90 -1.22
CA ALA A 81 11.12 -26.69 0.23
C ALA A 81 9.77 -26.95 0.91
N LEU A 82 8.68 -26.97 0.15
CA LEU A 82 7.32 -27.11 0.64
C LEU A 82 6.66 -28.43 0.26
N LEU A 83 7.41 -29.34 -0.38
CA LEU A 83 6.92 -30.68 -0.68
C LEU A 83 6.54 -31.43 0.61
N PRO A 84 5.57 -32.36 0.56
CA PRO A 84 5.05 -33.03 1.75
C PRO A 84 5.99 -34.15 2.20
N TYR A 85 7.12 -33.78 2.81
CA TYR A 85 8.11 -34.72 3.35
C TYR A 85 7.54 -35.55 4.51
N ASP A 86 7.87 -36.84 4.57
CA ASP A 86 7.52 -37.67 5.71
C ASP A 86 8.52 -37.46 6.86
N ALA A 87 8.05 -36.80 7.93
CA ALA A 87 8.86 -36.49 9.09
C ALA A 87 9.48 -37.72 9.77
N ALA A 88 8.79 -38.87 9.75
CA ALA A 88 9.30 -40.09 10.36
C ALA A 88 10.46 -40.69 9.55
N VAL A 89 10.39 -40.61 8.23
CA VAL A 89 11.47 -41.02 7.33
C VAL A 89 12.66 -40.07 7.44
N ILE A 90 12.44 -38.76 7.51
CA ILE A 90 13.50 -37.78 7.77
C ILE A 90 14.22 -38.06 9.09
N ALA A 91 13.48 -38.30 10.18
CA ALA A 91 14.06 -38.62 11.47
C ALA A 91 14.92 -39.90 11.43
N TYR A 92 14.45 -40.92 10.68
CA TYR A 92 15.20 -42.17 10.48
C TYR A 92 16.52 -41.94 9.72
N ILE A 93 16.49 -41.12 8.66
CA ILE A 93 17.68 -40.76 7.87
C ILE A 93 18.68 -39.98 8.72
N GLN A 94 18.21 -39.00 9.50
CA GLN A 94 19.06 -38.20 10.40
C GLN A 94 19.74 -39.06 11.46
N THR A 95 18.98 -39.98 12.07
CA THR A 95 19.52 -40.94 13.03
C THR A 95 20.58 -41.82 12.37
N SER A 96 20.33 -42.31 11.16
CA SER A 96 21.30 -43.14 10.41
C SER A 96 22.60 -42.38 10.11
N ARG A 97 22.52 -41.10 9.74
CA ARG A 97 23.71 -40.25 9.52
C ARG A 97 24.50 -39.99 10.81
N GLN A 98 23.82 -39.79 11.94
CA GLN A 98 24.49 -39.61 13.24
C GLN A 98 25.30 -40.85 13.65
N HIS A 99 24.88 -42.04 13.22
CA HIS A 99 25.63 -43.29 13.40
C HIS A 99 26.74 -43.49 12.35
N GLY A 100 27.05 -42.49 11.53
CA GLY A 100 28.14 -42.53 10.56
C GLY A 100 27.82 -43.26 9.25
N ARG A 101 26.58 -43.70 9.01
CA ARG A 101 26.21 -44.35 7.73
C ARG A 101 26.16 -43.36 6.59
N ARG A 102 26.69 -43.80 5.44
CA ARG A 102 26.45 -43.17 4.14
C ARG A 102 24.97 -43.31 3.72
N VAL A 103 24.36 -42.22 3.26
CA VAL A 103 22.96 -42.19 2.81
C VAL A 103 22.89 -41.81 1.33
N VAL A 104 22.18 -42.63 0.55
CA VAL A 104 22.08 -42.51 -0.90
C VAL A 104 20.61 -42.38 -1.30
N MET A 105 20.27 -41.42 -2.15
CA MET A 105 18.92 -41.34 -2.75
C MET A 105 18.89 -42.15 -4.05
N ALA A 106 17.92 -43.03 -4.24
CA ALA A 106 17.73 -43.76 -5.50
C ALA A 106 16.28 -43.69 -5.97
N THR A 107 16.00 -42.88 -6.99
CA THR A 107 14.64 -42.54 -7.42
C THR A 107 14.40 -42.71 -8.93
N ALA A 108 13.15 -43.01 -9.29
CA ALA A 108 12.69 -42.96 -10.67
C ALA A 108 12.31 -41.54 -11.12
N SER A 109 12.38 -40.52 -10.25
CA SER A 109 12.16 -39.12 -10.60
C SER A 109 13.33 -38.53 -11.40
N HIS A 110 13.05 -37.45 -12.14
CA HIS A 110 14.06 -36.81 -12.99
C HIS A 110 15.18 -36.17 -12.16
N GLU A 111 16.42 -36.30 -12.63
CA GLU A 111 17.64 -35.85 -11.92
C GLU A 111 17.60 -34.39 -11.45
N THR A 112 17.01 -33.48 -12.23
CA THR A 112 16.91 -32.05 -11.87
C THR A 112 16.19 -31.86 -10.54
N LEU A 113 15.03 -32.50 -10.37
CA LEU A 113 14.21 -32.37 -9.15
C LEU A 113 14.84 -33.15 -7.99
N ALA A 114 15.37 -34.34 -8.26
CA ALA A 114 16.06 -35.14 -7.25
C ALA A 114 17.27 -34.39 -6.66
N ASN A 115 18.09 -33.76 -7.50
CA ASN A 115 19.24 -32.97 -7.09
C ASN A 115 18.83 -31.70 -6.33
N GLN A 116 17.77 -31.01 -6.76
CA GLN A 116 17.23 -29.86 -6.01
C GLN A 116 16.76 -30.25 -4.61
N ILE A 117 16.07 -31.39 -4.47
CA ILE A 117 15.64 -31.91 -3.16
C ILE A 117 16.85 -32.30 -2.30
N ALA A 118 17.86 -32.96 -2.89
CA ALA A 118 19.08 -33.32 -2.17
C ALA A 118 19.84 -32.08 -1.68
N ALA A 119 19.96 -31.05 -2.52
CA ALA A 119 20.59 -29.77 -2.18
C ALA A 119 19.83 -29.01 -1.09
N HIS A 120 18.49 -29.08 -1.11
CA HIS A 120 17.64 -28.48 -0.07
C HIS A 120 17.78 -29.18 1.28
N LEU A 121 17.72 -30.53 1.28
CA LEU A 121 17.72 -31.31 2.51
C LEU A 121 19.11 -31.50 3.13
N GLN A 122 20.18 -31.49 2.31
CA GLN A 122 21.57 -31.66 2.75
C GLN A 122 21.83 -32.94 3.58
N MET A 123 21.08 -34.01 3.28
CA MET A 123 21.13 -35.30 4.01
C MET A 123 21.57 -36.49 3.15
N PHE A 124 21.89 -36.27 1.87
CA PHE A 124 22.28 -37.33 0.94
C PHE A 124 23.71 -37.14 0.45
N ASP A 125 24.52 -38.20 0.52
CA ASP A 125 25.91 -38.19 0.07
C ASP A 125 26.03 -38.52 -1.43
N GLN A 126 24.99 -39.15 -2.01
CA GLN A 126 24.90 -39.47 -3.43
C GLN A 126 23.44 -39.56 -3.88
N VAL A 127 23.17 -39.22 -5.14
CA VAL A 127 21.85 -39.28 -5.78
C VAL A 127 21.92 -40.08 -7.07
N TRP A 128 21.06 -41.09 -7.19
CA TRP A 128 20.80 -41.84 -8.40
C TRP A 128 19.36 -41.57 -8.85
N ALA A 129 19.20 -41.01 -10.03
CA ALA A 129 17.90 -40.55 -10.53
C ALA A 129 17.70 -40.99 -11.99
N SER A 130 16.48 -40.80 -12.51
CA SER A 130 16.23 -41.01 -13.93
C SER A 130 16.71 -39.82 -14.76
N ASP A 131 17.25 -40.12 -15.93
CA ASP A 131 17.67 -39.12 -16.93
C ASP A 131 16.73 -39.15 -18.16
N GLY A 132 17.02 -38.33 -19.17
CA GLY A 132 16.22 -38.25 -20.40
C GLY A 132 16.16 -39.53 -21.24
N LYS A 133 17.02 -40.53 -20.98
CA LYS A 133 17.11 -41.78 -21.76
C LYS A 133 16.73 -43.02 -20.94
N THR A 134 16.95 -42.97 -19.62
CA THR A 134 16.92 -44.12 -18.72
C THR A 134 15.98 -43.84 -17.55
N ASN A 135 14.85 -44.55 -17.51
CA ASN A 135 13.96 -44.56 -16.36
C ASN A 135 14.45 -45.59 -15.32
N LEU A 136 14.92 -45.10 -14.17
CA LEU A 136 15.49 -45.87 -13.06
C LEU A 136 14.41 -46.40 -12.11
N SER A 137 13.57 -47.31 -12.59
CA SER A 137 12.49 -47.94 -11.82
C SER A 137 12.70 -49.45 -11.62
N ALA A 138 12.20 -50.00 -10.52
CA ALA A 138 12.14 -51.44 -10.22
C ALA A 138 13.46 -52.18 -10.52
N HIS A 139 13.45 -53.15 -11.45
CA HIS A 139 14.61 -53.97 -11.81
C HIS A 139 15.84 -53.17 -12.22
N ARG A 140 15.70 -52.06 -12.95
CA ARG A 140 16.86 -51.22 -13.32
C ARG A 140 17.49 -50.55 -12.11
N LYS A 141 16.67 -50.12 -11.15
CA LYS A 141 17.14 -49.57 -9.87
C LYS A 141 17.85 -50.66 -9.08
N ARG A 142 17.28 -51.87 -9.00
CA ARG A 142 17.93 -53.05 -8.40
C ARG A 142 19.29 -53.33 -9.03
N ASP A 143 19.36 -53.44 -10.36
CA ASP A 143 20.58 -53.83 -11.07
C ASP A 143 21.69 -52.79 -10.87
N LEU A 144 21.35 -51.50 -10.85
CA LEU A 144 22.27 -50.41 -10.53
C LEU A 144 22.81 -50.51 -9.09
N LEU A 145 21.94 -50.79 -8.12
CA LEU A 145 22.34 -50.90 -6.71
C LEU A 145 23.21 -52.13 -6.47
N VAL A 146 22.86 -53.26 -7.07
CA VAL A 146 23.66 -54.50 -7.01
C VAL A 146 25.01 -54.32 -7.69
N SER A 147 25.09 -53.60 -8.83
CA SER A 147 26.38 -53.38 -9.49
C SER A 147 27.34 -52.50 -8.67
N HIS A 148 26.83 -51.59 -7.84
CA HIS A 148 27.63 -50.68 -7.03
C HIS A 148 27.97 -51.21 -5.64
N TYR A 149 27.07 -51.97 -5.03
CA TYR A 149 27.19 -52.38 -3.62
C TYR A 149 27.23 -53.91 -3.43
N GLY A 150 26.91 -54.70 -4.47
CA GLY A 150 26.73 -56.14 -4.36
C GLY A 150 25.38 -56.55 -3.77
N GLU A 151 25.03 -57.84 -3.91
CA GLU A 151 23.85 -58.40 -3.24
C GLU A 151 24.07 -58.45 -1.72
N GLY A 152 23.13 -57.95 -0.93
CA GLY A 152 23.26 -57.82 0.53
C GLY A 152 24.21 -56.71 0.99
N GLY A 153 24.70 -55.85 0.09
CA GLY A 153 25.64 -54.78 0.43
C GLY A 153 25.02 -53.45 0.87
N PHE A 154 23.69 -53.33 0.89
CA PHE A 154 22.97 -52.10 1.22
C PHE A 154 21.65 -52.39 1.93
N ASP A 155 21.13 -51.42 2.71
CA ASP A 155 19.76 -51.45 3.20
C ASP A 155 18.90 -50.49 2.38
N TYR A 156 17.63 -50.81 2.18
CA TYR A 156 16.74 -50.05 1.31
C TYR A 156 15.44 -49.66 2.00
N ILE A 157 15.11 -48.37 1.96
CA ILE A 157 13.81 -47.85 2.37
C ILE A 157 12.94 -47.52 1.16
N GLY A 158 11.75 -48.09 1.13
CA GLY A 158 10.77 -47.94 0.04
C GLY A 158 9.33 -48.15 0.51
N ASN A 159 8.36 -48.04 -0.38
CA ASN A 159 6.93 -48.11 -0.06
C ASN A 159 6.08 -48.93 -1.05
N SER A 160 6.63 -49.27 -2.21
CA SER A 160 5.86 -49.70 -3.39
C SER A 160 6.05 -51.19 -3.69
N ARG A 161 5.28 -51.70 -4.66
CA ARG A 161 5.48 -53.07 -5.19
C ARG A 161 6.76 -53.18 -6.02
N ASP A 162 7.18 -52.09 -6.64
CA ASP A 162 8.39 -52.03 -7.47
C ASP A 162 9.66 -52.22 -6.61
N ASP A 163 9.55 -51.93 -5.31
CA ASP A 163 10.63 -52.12 -4.34
C ASP A 163 10.80 -53.59 -3.90
N LEU A 164 9.82 -54.46 -4.16
CA LEU A 164 9.90 -55.87 -3.77
C LEU A 164 11.09 -56.60 -4.39
N CYS A 165 11.51 -56.23 -5.62
CA CYS A 165 12.68 -56.84 -6.25
C CYS A 165 14.00 -56.30 -5.71
N ILE A 166 13.99 -55.11 -5.10
CA ILE A 166 15.14 -54.48 -4.45
C ILE A 166 15.29 -55.02 -3.04
N TRP A 167 14.18 -55.13 -2.29
CA TRP A 167 14.19 -55.70 -0.94
C TRP A 167 14.75 -57.13 -0.92
N LYS A 168 14.44 -57.95 -1.93
CA LYS A 168 14.97 -59.32 -2.06
C LYS A 168 16.50 -59.41 -2.07
N VAL A 169 17.17 -58.39 -2.60
CA VAL A 169 18.64 -58.35 -2.74
C VAL A 169 19.29 -57.38 -1.75
N SER A 170 18.49 -56.68 -0.94
CA SER A 170 18.98 -55.81 0.14
C SER A 170 19.23 -56.62 1.40
N ARG A 171 20.16 -56.15 2.24
CA ARG A 171 20.43 -56.78 3.54
C ARG A 171 19.26 -56.60 4.50
N LYS A 172 18.76 -55.36 4.62
CA LYS A 172 17.58 -55.02 5.42
C LYS A 172 16.59 -54.18 4.62
N ALA A 173 15.31 -54.51 4.77
CA ALA A 173 14.20 -53.80 4.19
C ALA A 173 13.52 -52.90 5.24
N ILE A 174 13.48 -51.59 4.97
CA ILE A 174 12.70 -50.63 5.75
C ILE A 174 11.47 -50.27 4.92
N VAL A 175 10.28 -50.51 5.46
CA VAL A 175 9.03 -50.30 4.73
C VAL A 175 8.37 -49.02 5.23
N ALA A 176 8.41 -47.96 4.43
CA ALA A 176 7.76 -46.69 4.73
C ALA A 176 6.35 -46.65 4.15
N SER A 177 5.35 -46.33 4.97
CA SER A 177 3.94 -46.10 4.58
C SER A 177 3.44 -47.01 3.43
N PRO A 178 3.49 -48.35 3.60
CA PRO A 178 3.34 -49.29 2.50
C PRO A 178 1.99 -49.21 1.82
N LEU A 179 1.99 -49.37 0.49
CA LEU A 179 0.75 -49.61 -0.26
C LEU A 179 0.06 -50.90 0.20
N ALA A 180 -1.24 -51.01 -0.07
CA ALA A 180 -2.04 -52.17 0.34
C ALA A 180 -1.44 -53.49 -0.18
N GLY A 181 -1.15 -54.40 0.75
CA GLY A 181 -0.53 -55.71 0.48
C GLY A 181 1.00 -55.72 0.41
N VAL A 182 1.67 -54.56 0.33
CA VAL A 182 3.14 -54.47 0.23
C VAL A 182 3.82 -54.88 1.54
N GLU A 183 3.30 -54.46 2.70
CA GLU A 183 3.87 -54.87 4.01
C GLU A 183 3.91 -56.41 4.15
N ARG A 184 2.82 -57.08 3.75
CA ARG A 184 2.73 -58.55 3.81
C ARG A 184 3.72 -59.22 2.85
N ALA A 185 3.81 -58.69 1.62
CA ALA A 185 4.73 -59.20 0.61
C ALA A 185 6.21 -58.97 0.96
N ALA A 186 6.54 -57.85 1.60
CA ALA A 186 7.88 -57.55 2.09
C ALA A 186 8.24 -58.46 3.28
N ARG A 187 7.35 -58.62 4.27
CA ARG A 187 7.59 -59.51 5.43
C ARG A 187 7.77 -60.96 5.02
N ALA A 188 7.11 -61.41 3.95
CA ALA A 188 7.31 -62.75 3.40
C ALA A 188 8.75 -63.01 2.89
N GLN A 189 9.56 -61.97 2.67
CA GLN A 189 10.97 -62.09 2.25
C GLN A 189 11.93 -62.30 3.42
N GLY A 190 11.47 -62.12 4.67
CA GLY A 190 12.23 -62.45 5.88
C GLY A 190 13.30 -61.44 6.33
N ASN A 191 13.53 -60.34 5.59
CA ASN A 191 14.57 -59.35 5.89
C ASN A 191 14.04 -57.94 6.27
N VAL A 192 12.77 -57.83 6.66
CA VAL A 192 12.17 -56.54 7.09
C VAL A 192 12.65 -56.18 8.50
N GLU A 193 13.37 -55.06 8.62
CA GLU A 193 13.85 -54.55 9.91
C GLU A 193 12.78 -53.70 10.61
N GLN A 194 12.20 -52.73 9.91
CA GLN A 194 11.26 -51.78 10.47
C GLN A 194 10.16 -51.40 9.48
N VAL A 195 8.96 -51.13 10.01
CA VAL A 195 7.85 -50.56 9.24
C VAL A 195 7.49 -49.20 9.84
N ILE A 196 7.63 -48.14 9.05
CA ILE A 196 7.28 -46.77 9.43
C ILE A 196 5.86 -46.50 8.93
N LYS A 197 4.88 -46.34 9.82
CA LYS A 197 3.48 -46.08 9.46
C LYS A 197 3.10 -44.62 9.72
N SER A 198 2.62 -43.92 8.69
CA SER A 198 2.01 -42.60 8.83
C SER A 198 0.55 -42.71 9.30
N THR A 199 0.20 -42.03 10.40
CA THR A 199 -1.11 -42.04 11.04
C THR A 199 -2.07 -41.04 10.39
N SER A 200 -2.81 -41.44 9.35
CA SER A 200 -3.97 -40.66 8.91
C SER A 200 -5.16 -41.53 8.49
N SER A 201 -6.36 -41.17 8.97
CA SER A 201 -7.61 -41.84 8.59
C SER A 201 -8.03 -41.41 7.18
N ARG A 202 -7.81 -42.29 6.19
CA ARG A 202 -8.15 -42.06 4.77
C ARG A 202 -9.62 -41.66 4.56
N ARG A 203 -10.55 -42.14 5.40
CA ARG A 203 -11.98 -41.79 5.32
C ARG A 203 -12.24 -40.33 5.72
N SER A 204 -11.69 -39.90 6.85
CA SER A 204 -11.82 -38.50 7.31
C SER A 204 -11.21 -37.52 6.31
N ALA A 205 -10.10 -37.92 5.67
CA ALA A 205 -9.45 -37.12 4.64
C ALA A 205 -10.37 -36.90 3.42
N TRP A 206 -11.08 -37.92 2.94
CA TRP A 206 -12.05 -37.79 1.85
C TRP A 206 -13.26 -36.93 2.21
N TYR A 207 -13.82 -37.07 3.42
CA TYR A 207 -14.91 -36.20 3.87
C TYR A 207 -14.49 -34.72 3.88
N LYS A 208 -13.25 -34.44 4.30
CA LYS A 208 -12.68 -33.09 4.30
C LYS A 208 -12.41 -32.59 2.88
N ALA A 209 -11.92 -33.44 1.98
CA ALA A 209 -11.60 -33.10 0.59
C ALA A 209 -12.86 -32.84 -0.27
N LEU A 210 -13.91 -33.66 -0.11
CA LEU A 210 -15.19 -33.48 -0.80
C LEU A 210 -15.98 -32.28 -0.27
N ARG A 211 -15.65 -31.80 0.94
CA ARG A 211 -16.31 -30.66 1.60
C ARG A 211 -17.83 -30.80 1.69
N LEU A 212 -18.32 -31.97 2.08
CA LEU A 212 -19.77 -32.24 2.15
C LEU A 212 -20.54 -31.22 3.02
N HIS A 213 -19.91 -30.64 4.03
CA HIS A 213 -20.50 -29.55 4.83
C HIS A 213 -20.85 -28.30 4.00
N GLN A 214 -20.16 -28.04 2.88
CA GLN A 214 -20.46 -26.93 1.97
C GLN A 214 -21.70 -27.20 1.11
N TRP A 215 -22.18 -28.45 1.03
CA TRP A 215 -23.40 -28.76 0.30
C TRP A 215 -24.61 -28.06 0.89
N LEU A 216 -24.55 -27.62 2.16
CA LEU A 216 -25.60 -26.80 2.78
C LEU A 216 -25.94 -25.55 1.98
N LYS A 217 -24.99 -24.98 1.23
CA LYS A 217 -25.25 -23.85 0.33
C LYS A 217 -26.21 -24.21 -0.81
N ASN A 218 -26.19 -25.46 -1.24
CA ASN A 218 -27.05 -25.96 -2.30
C ASN A 218 -28.49 -26.19 -1.82
N THR A 219 -28.76 -26.10 -0.51
CA THR A 219 -30.13 -26.11 0.03
C THR A 219 -30.96 -24.93 -0.51
N LEU A 220 -30.32 -23.89 -1.04
CA LEU A 220 -31.00 -22.80 -1.77
C LEU A 220 -31.83 -23.28 -2.97
N ILE A 221 -31.53 -24.46 -3.54
CA ILE A 221 -32.32 -25.07 -4.61
C ILE A 221 -33.79 -25.31 -4.18
N PHE A 222 -34.04 -25.46 -2.88
CA PHE A 222 -35.40 -25.62 -2.34
C PHE A 222 -36.14 -24.30 -2.08
N VAL A 223 -35.46 -23.15 -2.14
CA VAL A 223 -36.09 -21.83 -1.86
C VAL A 223 -37.22 -21.49 -2.84
N PRO A 224 -37.08 -21.69 -4.16
CA PRO A 224 -38.19 -21.46 -5.10
C PRO A 224 -39.40 -22.35 -4.81
N LEU A 225 -39.19 -23.59 -4.37
CA LEU A 225 -40.26 -24.54 -4.00
C LEU A 225 -41.03 -24.04 -2.76
N LEU A 226 -40.31 -23.49 -1.77
CA LEU A 226 -40.88 -22.87 -0.58
C LEU A 226 -41.65 -21.58 -0.93
N ALA A 227 -41.05 -20.70 -1.73
CA ALA A 227 -41.65 -19.43 -2.14
C ALA A 227 -42.92 -19.63 -3.00
N ALA A 228 -42.92 -20.65 -3.86
CA ALA A 228 -44.07 -21.01 -4.69
C ALA A 228 -45.16 -21.80 -3.91
N HIS A 229 -44.95 -22.10 -2.61
CA HIS A 229 -45.84 -22.90 -1.78
C HIS A 229 -46.12 -24.32 -2.34
N GLN A 230 -45.21 -24.87 -3.17
CA GLN A 230 -45.36 -26.17 -3.84
C GLN A 230 -44.69 -27.33 -3.08
N VAL A 231 -44.40 -27.13 -1.79
CA VAL A 231 -43.67 -28.09 -0.93
C VAL A 231 -44.42 -29.41 -0.75
N GLN A 232 -45.74 -29.44 -0.98
CA GLN A 232 -46.55 -30.66 -0.86
C GLN A 232 -46.43 -31.59 -2.08
N SER A 233 -45.81 -31.16 -3.18
CA SER A 233 -45.61 -31.98 -4.37
C SER A 233 -44.44 -32.94 -4.18
N THR A 234 -44.75 -34.23 -4.02
CA THR A 234 -43.74 -35.30 -3.87
C THR A 234 -42.78 -35.36 -5.05
N GLN A 235 -43.25 -35.10 -6.27
CA GLN A 235 -42.43 -35.12 -7.48
C GLN A 235 -41.41 -33.97 -7.49
N LEU A 236 -41.84 -32.74 -7.19
CA LEU A 236 -40.95 -31.58 -7.17
C LEU A 236 -39.95 -31.63 -6.01
N LEU A 237 -40.35 -32.24 -4.89
CA LEU A 237 -39.43 -32.54 -3.78
C LEU A 237 -38.35 -33.55 -4.19
N LEU A 238 -38.73 -34.60 -4.91
CA LEU A 238 -37.79 -35.60 -5.43
C LEU A 238 -36.82 -34.97 -6.44
N ASP A 239 -37.33 -34.15 -7.35
CA ASP A 239 -36.53 -33.40 -8.33
C ASP A 239 -35.56 -32.43 -7.63
N GLY A 240 -36.02 -31.73 -6.58
CA GLY A 240 -35.19 -30.87 -5.74
C GLY A 240 -34.08 -31.63 -5.01
N LEU A 241 -34.37 -32.84 -4.49
CA LEU A 241 -33.38 -33.71 -3.85
C LEU A 241 -32.35 -34.23 -4.86
N LEU A 242 -32.79 -34.66 -6.05
CA LEU A 242 -31.90 -35.08 -7.14
C LEU A 242 -31.02 -33.92 -7.62
N ALA A 243 -31.60 -32.73 -7.79
CA ALA A 243 -30.87 -31.50 -8.14
C ALA A 243 -29.83 -31.15 -7.07
N PHE A 244 -30.18 -31.23 -5.78
CA PHE A 244 -29.25 -31.03 -4.68
C PHE A 244 -28.08 -32.01 -4.71
N LEU A 245 -28.33 -33.29 -4.97
CA LEU A 245 -27.30 -34.32 -5.09
C LEU A 245 -26.39 -34.09 -6.31
N CYS A 246 -26.96 -33.88 -7.50
CA CYS A 246 -26.21 -33.60 -8.72
C CYS A 246 -25.33 -32.35 -8.59
N PHE A 247 -25.89 -31.26 -8.03
CA PHE A 247 -25.14 -30.03 -7.80
C PHE A 247 -24.07 -30.22 -6.72
N GLY A 248 -24.35 -30.99 -5.67
CA GLY A 248 -23.39 -31.38 -4.64
C GLY A 248 -22.19 -32.15 -5.20
N LEU A 249 -22.44 -33.17 -6.04
CA LEU A 249 -21.39 -33.95 -6.70
C LEU A 249 -20.55 -33.08 -7.66
N CYS A 250 -21.19 -32.21 -8.44
CA CYS A 250 -20.50 -31.25 -9.31
C CYS A 250 -19.62 -30.28 -8.49
N ALA A 251 -20.16 -29.70 -7.41
CA ALA A 251 -19.40 -28.82 -6.53
C ALA A 251 -18.21 -29.53 -5.88
N SER A 252 -18.37 -30.79 -5.43
CA SER A 252 -17.28 -31.61 -4.91
C SER A 252 -16.19 -31.85 -5.97
N SER A 253 -16.56 -32.16 -7.22
CA SER A 253 -15.61 -32.31 -8.33
C SER A 253 -14.76 -31.04 -8.53
N VAL A 254 -15.42 -29.88 -8.53
CA VAL A 254 -14.77 -28.56 -8.62
C VAL A 254 -13.86 -28.30 -7.42
N TYR A 255 -14.28 -28.61 -6.19
CA TYR A 255 -13.44 -28.42 -5.01
C TYR A 255 -12.18 -29.28 -5.04
N LEU A 256 -12.29 -30.54 -5.47
CA LEU A 256 -11.13 -31.42 -5.63
C LEU A 256 -10.18 -30.88 -6.71
N LEU A 257 -10.72 -30.46 -7.87
CA LEU A 257 -9.92 -29.88 -8.94
C LEU A 257 -9.19 -28.61 -8.48
N ASN A 258 -9.86 -27.75 -7.73
CA ASN A 258 -9.26 -26.54 -7.18
C ASN A 258 -8.14 -26.88 -6.17
N ASP A 259 -8.37 -27.84 -5.29
CA ASP A 259 -7.36 -28.24 -4.29
C ASP A 259 -6.12 -28.88 -4.94
N LEU A 260 -6.27 -29.55 -6.10
CA LEU A 260 -5.13 -30.01 -6.89
C LEU A 260 -4.43 -28.85 -7.59
N LEU A 261 -5.17 -27.99 -8.28
CA LEU A 261 -4.56 -26.84 -8.97
C LEU A 261 -3.85 -25.93 -7.97
N ASP A 262 -4.37 -25.73 -6.76
CA ASP A 262 -3.82 -24.84 -5.72
C ASP A 262 -2.77 -25.48 -4.81
N LEU A 263 -2.22 -26.66 -5.12
CA LEU A 263 -1.27 -27.38 -4.25
C LEU A 263 -0.12 -26.50 -3.72
N ALA A 264 0.55 -25.75 -4.60
CA ALA A 264 1.65 -24.87 -4.22
C ALA A 264 1.19 -23.72 -3.29
N ASP A 265 0.10 -23.03 -3.64
CA ASP A 265 -0.45 -21.93 -2.84
C ASP A 265 -0.94 -22.41 -1.46
N ASP A 266 -1.60 -23.57 -1.44
CA ASP A 266 -2.16 -24.15 -0.22
C ASP A 266 -1.06 -24.53 0.77
N ARG A 267 0.09 -25.02 0.29
CA ARG A 267 1.26 -25.35 1.13
C ARG A 267 1.93 -24.12 1.74
N HIS A 268 1.91 -22.98 1.05
CA HIS A 268 2.38 -21.70 1.60
C HIS A 268 1.46 -21.13 2.69
N HIS A 269 0.18 -21.50 2.67
CA HIS A 269 -0.83 -20.91 3.53
C HIS A 269 -0.89 -21.55 4.92
N ARG A 270 -0.93 -20.72 5.98
CA ARG A 270 -0.87 -21.14 7.40
C ARG A 270 -1.85 -22.26 7.78
N SER A 271 -3.09 -22.19 7.31
CA SER A 271 -4.13 -23.19 7.63
C SER A 271 -4.48 -24.15 6.47
N LYS A 272 -4.18 -23.80 5.21
CA LYS A 272 -4.58 -24.62 4.05
C LYS A 272 -3.54 -25.69 3.72
N ARG A 273 -2.33 -25.58 4.26
CA ARG A 273 -1.29 -26.62 4.17
C ARG A 273 -1.73 -27.97 4.75
N GLU A 274 -2.70 -27.95 5.66
CA GLU A 274 -3.31 -29.13 6.29
C GLU A 274 -4.47 -29.72 5.47
N ARG A 275 -4.67 -29.25 4.22
CA ARG A 275 -5.64 -29.84 3.29
C ARG A 275 -5.13 -31.21 2.83
N PRO A 276 -6.03 -32.20 2.64
CA PRO A 276 -5.63 -33.59 2.39
C PRO A 276 -4.65 -33.81 1.23
N PHE A 277 -4.78 -33.10 0.11
CA PHE A 277 -3.83 -33.20 -1.02
C PHE A 277 -2.54 -32.40 -0.75
N ALA A 278 -2.64 -31.19 -0.19
CA ALA A 278 -1.48 -30.35 0.13
C ALA A 278 -0.52 -31.02 1.12
N SER A 279 -1.07 -31.67 2.15
CA SER A 279 -0.31 -32.40 3.19
C SER A 279 0.11 -33.82 2.79
N GLY A 280 -0.27 -34.30 1.60
CA GLY A 280 -0.02 -35.67 1.15
C GLY A 280 -0.78 -36.77 1.89
N GLN A 281 -1.92 -36.46 2.53
CA GLN A 281 -2.79 -37.48 3.15
C GLN A 281 -3.63 -38.24 2.11
N LEU A 282 -4.00 -37.57 1.01
CA LEU A 282 -4.60 -38.18 -0.17
C LEU A 282 -3.63 -38.05 -1.35
N SER A 283 -3.55 -39.11 -2.17
CA SER A 283 -2.70 -39.09 -3.36
C SER A 283 -3.33 -38.22 -4.44
N ILE A 284 -2.49 -37.47 -5.17
CA ILE A 284 -2.91 -36.62 -6.28
C ILE A 284 -3.60 -37.46 -7.38
N GLU A 285 -3.08 -38.65 -7.66
CA GLU A 285 -3.66 -39.62 -8.59
C GLU A 285 -5.13 -39.94 -8.25
N SER A 286 -5.43 -40.19 -6.97
CA SER A 286 -6.80 -40.48 -6.54
C SER A 286 -7.73 -39.29 -6.73
N GLY A 287 -7.24 -38.06 -6.54
CA GLY A 287 -7.97 -36.84 -6.85
C GLY A 287 -8.28 -36.72 -8.34
N LEU A 288 -7.26 -36.92 -9.20
CA LEU A 288 -7.40 -36.86 -10.66
C LEU A 288 -8.39 -37.89 -11.21
N LEU A 289 -8.54 -39.05 -10.55
CA LEU A 289 -9.52 -40.08 -10.91
C LEU A 289 -10.94 -39.78 -10.40
N VAL A 290 -11.07 -39.27 -9.17
CA VAL A 290 -12.38 -39.01 -8.55
C VAL A 290 -13.07 -37.79 -9.16
N ILE A 291 -12.33 -36.74 -9.55
CA ILE A 291 -12.87 -35.54 -10.21
C ILE A 291 -13.79 -35.89 -11.40
N PRO A 292 -13.32 -36.61 -12.45
CA PRO A 292 -14.17 -36.94 -13.60
C PRO A 292 -15.27 -37.94 -13.24
N LEU A 293 -15.08 -38.83 -12.28
CA LEU A 293 -16.11 -39.76 -11.82
C LEU A 293 -17.30 -39.02 -11.20
N LEU A 294 -17.03 -38.05 -10.32
CA LEU A 294 -18.07 -37.23 -9.70
C LEU A 294 -18.80 -36.37 -10.73
N LEU A 295 -18.04 -35.84 -11.70
CA LEU A 295 -18.59 -35.03 -12.78
C LEU A 295 -19.52 -35.88 -13.67
N ALA A 296 -19.07 -37.05 -14.09
CA ALA A 296 -19.85 -37.99 -14.87
C ALA A 296 -21.13 -38.41 -14.13
N ALA A 297 -21.04 -38.71 -12.82
CA ALA A 297 -22.20 -39.04 -12.01
C ALA A 297 -23.20 -37.88 -11.89
N ALA A 298 -22.70 -36.64 -11.70
CA ALA A 298 -23.53 -35.45 -11.60
C ALA A 298 -24.29 -35.18 -12.91
N PHE A 299 -23.59 -35.21 -14.05
CA PHE A 299 -24.18 -34.94 -15.36
C PHE A 299 -25.05 -36.09 -15.88
N ALA A 300 -24.68 -37.35 -15.65
CA ALA A 300 -25.53 -38.48 -16.01
C ALA A 300 -26.83 -38.47 -15.19
N GLY A 301 -26.76 -38.22 -13.88
CA GLY A 301 -27.95 -38.06 -13.04
C GLY A 301 -28.83 -36.89 -13.50
N ALA A 302 -28.23 -35.75 -13.82
CA ALA A 302 -28.96 -34.59 -14.33
C ALA A 302 -29.59 -34.84 -15.71
N ALA A 303 -28.89 -35.52 -16.62
CA ALA A 303 -29.38 -35.75 -17.98
C ALA A 303 -30.48 -36.82 -18.06
N ILE A 304 -30.44 -37.83 -17.19
CA ILE A 304 -31.41 -38.94 -17.17
C ILE A 304 -32.65 -38.58 -16.37
N MET A 305 -32.51 -37.85 -15.26
CA MET A 305 -33.57 -37.69 -14.26
C MET A 305 -34.09 -36.25 -14.09
N LEU A 306 -33.46 -35.25 -14.71
CA LEU A 306 -33.86 -33.84 -14.59
C LEU A 306 -34.02 -33.18 -15.99
N PRO A 307 -34.72 -32.02 -16.08
CA PRO A 307 -34.84 -31.28 -17.33
C PRO A 307 -33.48 -30.84 -17.87
N TRP A 308 -33.32 -30.84 -19.20
CA TRP A 308 -32.06 -30.47 -19.85
C TRP A 308 -31.57 -29.05 -19.50
N GLN A 309 -32.49 -28.13 -19.17
CA GLN A 309 -32.16 -26.78 -18.71
C GLN A 309 -31.33 -26.81 -17.42
N PHE A 310 -31.61 -27.75 -16.51
CA PHE A 310 -30.82 -27.92 -15.29
C PHE A 310 -29.40 -28.41 -15.63
N ALA A 311 -29.26 -29.36 -16.55
CA ALA A 311 -27.96 -29.80 -17.03
C ALA A 311 -27.17 -28.66 -17.69
N ALA A 312 -27.83 -27.78 -18.44
CA ALA A 312 -27.21 -26.59 -19.03
C ALA A 312 -26.72 -25.59 -17.96
N VAL A 313 -27.51 -25.34 -16.91
CA VAL A 313 -27.12 -24.50 -15.77
C VAL A 313 -25.94 -25.12 -15.01
N LEU A 314 -25.97 -26.44 -14.80
CA LEU A 314 -24.87 -27.17 -14.16
C LEU A 314 -23.58 -27.09 -14.98
N ALA A 315 -23.68 -27.17 -16.31
CA ALA A 315 -22.57 -26.97 -17.23
C ALA A 315 -22.02 -25.54 -17.19
N ALA A 316 -22.89 -24.53 -17.21
CA ALA A 316 -22.49 -23.13 -17.09
C ALA A 316 -21.79 -22.85 -15.75
N TYR A 317 -22.32 -23.37 -14.64
CA TYR A 317 -21.70 -23.29 -13.32
C TYR A 317 -20.30 -23.92 -13.29
N TYR A 318 -20.16 -25.13 -13.84
CA TYR A 318 -18.88 -25.83 -13.89
C TYR A 318 -17.86 -25.08 -14.77
N LEU A 319 -18.26 -24.65 -15.97
CA LEU A 319 -17.41 -23.87 -16.88
C LEU A 319 -16.97 -22.55 -16.24
N LEU A 320 -17.90 -21.80 -15.66
CA LEU A 320 -17.58 -20.54 -14.98
C LEU A 320 -16.57 -20.77 -13.85
N THR A 321 -16.77 -21.81 -13.04
CA THR A 321 -15.86 -22.09 -11.93
C THR A 321 -14.50 -22.59 -12.39
N LEU A 322 -14.45 -23.34 -13.49
CA LEU A 322 -13.21 -23.78 -14.13
C LEU A 322 -12.41 -22.60 -14.68
N VAL A 323 -13.06 -21.70 -15.43
CA VAL A 323 -12.44 -20.47 -15.94
C VAL A 323 -12.01 -19.58 -14.78
N TYR A 324 -12.79 -19.52 -13.70
CA TYR A 324 -12.41 -18.81 -12.48
C TYR A 324 -11.11 -19.34 -11.88
N SER A 325 -11.01 -20.66 -11.65
CA SER A 325 -9.84 -21.26 -11.02
C SER A 325 -8.59 -21.25 -11.89
N LEU A 326 -8.73 -21.39 -13.21
CA LEU A 326 -7.61 -21.39 -14.14
C LEU A 326 -7.14 -19.98 -14.51
N TYR A 327 -8.07 -19.02 -14.64
CA TYR A 327 -7.80 -17.70 -15.20
C TYR A 327 -8.24 -16.53 -14.29
N LEU A 328 -9.52 -16.40 -13.91
CA LEU A 328 -9.99 -15.17 -13.24
C LEU A 328 -9.40 -14.96 -11.84
N LYS A 329 -9.19 -16.04 -11.06
CA LYS A 329 -8.61 -15.99 -9.70
C LYS A 329 -7.20 -15.36 -9.69
N ARG A 330 -6.52 -15.31 -10.84
CA ARG A 330 -5.18 -14.72 -10.99
C ARG A 330 -5.19 -13.22 -11.25
N HIS A 331 -6.35 -12.65 -11.56
CA HIS A 331 -6.50 -11.22 -11.76
C HIS A 331 -6.98 -10.56 -10.47
N MET A 332 -6.33 -9.46 -10.05
CA MET A 332 -6.64 -8.71 -8.81
C MET A 332 -8.05 -8.08 -8.77
N ALA A 333 -8.91 -8.38 -9.75
CA ALA A 333 -10.23 -7.79 -9.90
C ALA A 333 -11.11 -8.04 -8.66
N VAL A 334 -10.98 -9.18 -7.98
CA VAL A 334 -11.77 -9.45 -6.77
C VAL A 334 -11.42 -8.48 -5.64
N ASP A 335 -10.14 -8.17 -5.44
CA ASP A 335 -9.72 -7.22 -4.40
C ASP A 335 -10.17 -5.80 -4.77
N VAL A 336 -10.04 -5.40 -6.04
CA VAL A 336 -10.53 -4.10 -6.55
C VAL A 336 -12.05 -3.97 -6.42
N ILE A 337 -12.82 -5.02 -6.71
CA ILE A 337 -14.28 -5.03 -6.58
C ILE A 337 -14.70 -5.02 -5.10
N VAL A 338 -14.06 -5.83 -4.25
CA VAL A 338 -14.33 -5.83 -2.80
C VAL A 338 -14.00 -4.48 -2.20
N LEU A 339 -12.86 -3.91 -2.57
CA LEU A 339 -12.47 -2.58 -2.15
C LEU A 339 -13.48 -1.54 -2.64
N ALA A 340 -13.87 -1.58 -3.92
CA ALA A 340 -14.90 -0.71 -4.50
C ALA A 340 -16.25 -0.85 -3.78
N MET A 341 -16.65 -2.05 -3.36
CA MET A 341 -17.83 -2.28 -2.52
C MET A 341 -17.65 -1.78 -1.07
N LEU A 342 -16.44 -1.78 -0.50
CA LEU A 342 -16.19 -1.11 0.77
C LEU A 342 -16.26 0.43 0.64
N TYR A 343 -16.03 0.96 -0.56
CA TYR A 343 -16.29 2.37 -0.87
C TYR A 343 -17.81 2.67 -1.00
N THR A 344 -18.66 1.71 -1.33
CA THR A 344 -20.11 1.97 -1.48
C THR A 344 -20.86 2.06 -0.15
N THR A 345 -20.34 1.49 0.94
CA THR A 345 -20.91 1.63 2.30
C THR A 345 -21.09 3.08 2.74
N ARG A 346 -20.36 4.00 2.09
CA ARG A 346 -20.33 5.44 2.34
C ARG A 346 -21.57 6.13 1.77
N ILE A 347 -22.05 5.67 0.62
CA ILE A 347 -23.29 6.14 -0.02
C ILE A 347 -24.50 5.67 0.78
N LEU A 348 -24.46 4.42 1.25
CA LEU A 348 -25.49 3.85 2.13
C LEU A 348 -25.71 4.69 3.38
N ALA A 349 -24.65 5.28 3.96
CA ALA A 349 -24.79 6.16 5.12
C ALA A 349 -25.62 7.42 4.80
N GLY A 350 -25.37 8.07 3.66
CA GLY A 350 -26.16 9.22 3.21
C GLY A 350 -27.60 8.85 2.85
N ALA A 351 -27.80 7.73 2.16
CA ALA A 351 -29.11 7.21 1.80
C ALA A 351 -29.95 6.82 3.04
N ALA A 352 -29.35 6.11 4.00
CA ALA A 352 -29.99 5.74 5.26
C ALA A 352 -30.36 6.98 6.09
N ALA A 353 -29.51 8.00 6.12
CA ALA A 353 -29.83 9.26 6.78
C ALA A 353 -31.03 9.96 6.15
N SER A 354 -31.14 9.98 4.81
CA SER A 354 -32.32 10.52 4.14
C SER A 354 -33.59 9.76 4.49
N VAL A 355 -33.55 8.43 4.43
CA VAL A 355 -34.70 7.56 4.75
C VAL A 355 -35.15 7.72 6.21
N LEU A 356 -34.21 7.95 7.14
CA LEU A 356 -34.51 8.15 8.56
C LEU A 356 -35.04 9.56 8.86
N LEU A 357 -34.38 10.59 8.31
CA LEU A 357 -34.59 11.99 8.72
C LEU A 357 -35.72 12.67 7.95
N VAL A 358 -35.93 12.34 6.67
CA VAL A 358 -36.98 12.97 5.86
C VAL A 358 -38.38 12.73 6.48
N PRO A 359 -38.81 11.49 6.80
CA PRO A 359 -40.14 11.26 7.37
C PRO A 359 -40.36 11.99 8.71
N MET A 360 -39.29 12.21 9.48
CA MET A 360 -39.35 12.86 10.79
C MET A 360 -39.50 14.39 10.71
N PHE A 361 -38.89 15.02 9.70
CA PHE A 361 -38.74 16.49 9.68
C PHE A 361 -39.39 17.18 8.46
N VAL A 362 -39.86 16.44 7.46
CA VAL A 362 -40.40 17.03 6.21
C VAL A 362 -41.60 17.95 6.42
N GLN A 363 -42.40 17.73 7.47
CA GLN A 363 -43.53 18.60 7.84
C GLN A 363 -43.08 20.01 8.28
N THR A 364 -41.81 20.17 8.64
CA THR A 364 -41.21 21.43 9.07
C THR A 364 -40.01 21.76 8.17
N PRO A 365 -40.21 22.37 6.98
CA PRO A 365 -39.16 22.55 5.97
C PRO A 365 -37.90 23.27 6.50
N LEU A 366 -38.06 24.25 7.38
CA LEU A 366 -36.93 24.96 8.00
C LEU A 366 -36.10 24.05 8.90
N LEU A 367 -36.75 23.18 9.68
CA LEU A 367 -36.06 22.23 10.56
C LEU A 367 -35.34 21.16 9.72
N LEU A 368 -35.97 20.68 8.64
CA LEU A 368 -35.33 19.78 7.68
C LEU A 368 -34.06 20.43 7.08
N ALA A 369 -34.12 21.70 6.67
CA ALA A 369 -32.95 22.43 6.15
C ALA A 369 -31.80 22.52 7.17
N ILE A 370 -32.10 22.75 8.45
CA ILE A 370 -31.11 22.75 9.53
C ILE A 370 -30.51 21.35 9.71
N VAL A 371 -31.33 20.30 9.72
CA VAL A 371 -30.88 18.91 9.85
C VAL A 371 -29.98 18.50 8.70
N VAL A 372 -30.36 18.82 7.45
CA VAL A 372 -29.54 18.60 6.25
C VAL A 372 -28.21 19.34 6.38
N GLY A 373 -28.25 20.62 6.75
CA GLY A 373 -27.04 21.43 6.96
C GLY A 373 -26.11 20.86 8.02
N LEU A 374 -26.63 20.46 9.18
CA LEU A 374 -25.85 19.86 10.28
C LEU A 374 -25.27 18.50 9.91
N TRP A 375 -26.01 17.66 9.19
CA TRP A 375 -25.51 16.38 8.69
C TRP A 375 -24.33 16.59 7.73
N THR A 376 -24.54 17.40 6.68
CA THR A 376 -23.49 17.72 5.71
C THR A 376 -22.29 18.38 6.38
N GLY A 377 -22.52 19.30 7.32
CA GLY A 377 -21.47 19.96 8.09
C GLY A 377 -20.67 19.03 8.98
N THR A 378 -21.32 18.10 9.69
CA THR A 378 -20.64 17.12 10.57
C THR A 378 -19.77 16.18 9.75
N LEU A 379 -20.29 15.66 8.64
CA LEU A 379 -19.52 14.79 7.75
C LEU A 379 -18.39 15.53 7.03
N LEU A 380 -18.61 16.80 6.66
CA LEU A 380 -17.55 17.65 6.14
C LEU A 380 -16.46 17.89 7.18
N PHE A 381 -16.82 18.13 8.45
CA PHE A 381 -15.84 18.29 9.53
C PHE A 381 -14.97 17.04 9.68
N LEU A 382 -15.60 15.85 9.73
CA LEU A 382 -14.88 14.58 9.81
C LEU A 382 -14.04 14.32 8.55
N SER A 383 -14.55 14.71 7.37
CA SER A 383 -13.83 14.61 6.10
C SER A 383 -12.54 15.44 6.13
N LEU A 384 -12.59 16.70 6.59
CA LEU A 384 -11.42 17.57 6.71
C LEU A 384 -10.41 17.10 7.77
N HIS A 385 -10.85 16.30 8.76
CA HIS A 385 -9.97 15.68 9.76
C HIS A 385 -9.15 14.50 9.21
N LEU A 386 -9.57 13.91 8.10
CA LEU A 386 -8.86 12.82 7.44
C LEU A 386 -8.12 13.37 6.21
N ARG A 387 -6.86 12.98 6.02
CA ARG A 387 -6.05 13.36 4.84
C ARG A 387 -5.83 12.24 3.83
N THR A 388 -6.37 11.06 4.13
CA THR A 388 -6.25 9.87 3.30
C THR A 388 -7.43 9.74 2.36
N ALA A 389 -7.45 8.69 1.53
CA ALA A 389 -8.58 8.34 0.65
C ALA A 389 -9.94 8.19 1.39
N ASN A 390 -9.93 8.11 2.71
CA ASN A 390 -11.14 8.09 3.55
C ASN A 390 -11.78 9.47 3.75
N SER A 391 -11.07 10.58 3.46
CA SER A 391 -11.65 11.92 3.52
C SER A 391 -12.81 12.08 2.54
N TYR A 392 -12.60 11.63 1.30
CA TYR A 392 -13.61 11.62 0.23
C TYR A 392 -14.85 10.80 0.62
N ALA A 393 -14.68 9.77 1.47
CA ALA A 393 -15.77 8.93 1.96
C ALA A 393 -16.87 9.69 2.65
N LEU A 394 -16.44 10.49 3.62
CA LEU A 394 -17.31 11.23 4.52
C LEU A 394 -17.92 12.40 3.75
N MET A 395 -17.16 13.00 2.83
CA MET A 395 -17.67 14.01 1.93
C MET A 395 -18.80 13.49 1.05
N LEU A 396 -18.63 12.31 0.42
CA LEU A 396 -19.66 11.64 -0.39
C LEU A 396 -20.95 11.43 0.42
N ALA A 397 -20.85 10.82 1.60
CA ALA A 397 -21.99 10.65 2.51
C ALA A 397 -22.66 12.00 2.90
N GLY A 398 -21.86 13.07 3.02
CA GLY A 398 -22.29 14.41 3.38
C GLY A 398 -23.18 15.08 2.35
N TYR A 399 -22.84 14.99 1.07
CA TYR A 399 -23.64 15.61 0.00
C TYR A 399 -24.68 14.66 -0.64
N THR A 400 -24.54 13.34 -0.48
CA THR A 400 -25.56 12.37 -0.94
C THR A 400 -26.90 12.57 -0.21
N MET A 401 -26.88 12.91 1.08
CA MET A 401 -28.11 13.13 1.84
C MET A 401 -28.96 14.29 1.28
N PRO A 402 -28.41 15.51 1.03
CA PRO A 402 -29.14 16.57 0.31
C PRO A 402 -29.67 16.15 -1.07
N LEU A 403 -28.88 15.41 -1.85
CA LEU A 403 -29.27 14.95 -3.19
C LEU A 403 -30.47 14.01 -3.20
N ILE A 404 -30.65 13.21 -2.13
CA ILE A 404 -31.78 12.29 -1.99
C ILE A 404 -32.96 12.98 -1.28
N SER A 405 -32.70 13.79 -0.25
CA SER A 405 -33.73 14.33 0.64
C SER A 405 -34.47 15.54 0.09
N LEU A 406 -33.80 16.44 -0.63
CA LEU A 406 -34.41 17.69 -1.11
C LEU A 406 -35.40 17.49 -2.27
N PRO A 407 -35.15 16.61 -3.26
CA PRO A 407 -36.11 16.38 -4.34
C PRO A 407 -37.40 15.67 -3.92
N VAL A 408 -37.40 15.01 -2.75
CA VAL A 408 -38.55 14.21 -2.27
C VAL A 408 -39.43 14.95 -1.27
N VAL A 409 -39.16 16.23 -1.00
CA VAL A 409 -39.91 17.02 0.00
C VAL A 409 -41.41 17.07 -0.33
N ASP A 410 -41.76 17.16 -1.62
CA ASP A 410 -43.15 17.18 -2.07
C ASP A 410 -43.80 15.78 -2.15
N ASN A 411 -43.01 14.71 -2.15
CA ASN A 411 -43.48 13.33 -2.11
C ASN A 411 -42.64 12.46 -1.15
N PRO A 412 -42.81 12.61 0.17
CA PRO A 412 -41.95 11.97 1.16
C PRO A 412 -42.03 10.44 1.15
N GLN A 413 -43.13 9.87 0.65
CA GLN A 413 -43.31 8.40 0.58
C GLN A 413 -42.31 7.75 -0.40
N ALA A 414 -41.86 8.49 -1.42
CA ALA A 414 -40.90 8.00 -2.40
C ALA A 414 -39.44 8.00 -1.91
N VAL A 415 -39.15 8.48 -0.69
CA VAL A 415 -37.77 8.61 -0.19
C VAL A 415 -37.03 7.27 -0.16
N PHE A 416 -37.72 6.18 0.17
CA PHE A 416 -37.12 4.85 0.20
C PHE A 416 -36.77 4.38 -1.22
N ASP A 417 -37.72 4.45 -2.15
CA ASP A 417 -37.51 4.01 -3.54
C ASP A 417 -36.42 4.82 -4.23
N ILE A 418 -36.38 6.13 -4.01
CA ILE A 418 -35.34 7.01 -4.57
C ILE A 418 -33.98 6.72 -3.93
N ALA A 419 -33.94 6.49 -2.61
CA ALA A 419 -32.70 6.11 -1.94
C ALA A 419 -32.15 4.77 -2.45
N VAL A 420 -33.02 3.78 -2.66
CA VAL A 420 -32.67 2.47 -3.22
C VAL A 420 -32.19 2.62 -4.66
N SER A 421 -32.97 3.26 -5.53
CA SER A 421 -32.62 3.49 -6.93
C SER A 421 -31.28 4.22 -7.08
N ARG A 422 -31.05 5.32 -6.34
CA ARG A 422 -29.77 6.05 -6.36
C ARG A 422 -28.61 5.20 -5.87
N THR A 423 -28.84 4.38 -4.86
CA THR A 423 -27.84 3.45 -4.37
C THR A 423 -27.50 2.43 -5.46
N GLU A 424 -28.49 1.77 -6.04
CA GLU A 424 -28.31 0.77 -7.10
C GLU A 424 -27.59 1.34 -8.33
N GLU A 425 -27.99 2.54 -8.80
CA GLU A 425 -27.35 3.25 -9.92
C GLU A 425 -25.84 3.45 -9.67
N ILE A 426 -25.49 3.95 -8.48
CA ILE A 426 -24.08 4.22 -8.15
C ILE A 426 -23.31 2.92 -7.94
N PHE A 427 -23.92 1.90 -7.31
CA PHE A 427 -23.30 0.58 -7.16
C PHE A 427 -23.01 -0.06 -8.51
N LEU A 428 -23.99 -0.05 -9.42
CA LEU A 428 -23.84 -0.57 -10.77
C LEU A 428 -22.73 0.19 -11.51
N GLY A 429 -22.73 1.52 -11.45
CA GLY A 429 -21.69 2.35 -12.05
C GLY A 429 -20.29 2.03 -11.53
N ILE A 430 -20.12 1.92 -10.21
CA ILE A 430 -18.85 1.57 -9.57
C ILE A 430 -18.39 0.17 -9.94
N ILE A 431 -19.29 -0.82 -9.91
CA ILE A 431 -18.95 -2.21 -10.26
C ILE A 431 -18.57 -2.30 -11.74
N CYS A 432 -19.35 -1.69 -12.64
CA CYS A 432 -19.04 -1.67 -14.07
C CYS A 432 -17.69 -0.99 -14.33
N ALA A 433 -17.44 0.19 -13.74
CA ALA A 433 -16.17 0.89 -13.89
C ALA A 433 -14.99 0.10 -13.31
N ALA A 434 -15.16 -0.51 -12.14
CA ALA A 434 -14.13 -1.33 -11.51
C ALA A 434 -13.81 -2.59 -12.33
N VAL A 435 -14.84 -3.29 -12.83
CA VAL A 435 -14.70 -4.49 -13.66
C VAL A 435 -14.04 -4.15 -15.00
N VAL A 436 -14.57 -3.17 -15.74
CA VAL A 436 -14.03 -2.76 -17.04
C VAL A 436 -12.59 -2.22 -16.88
N GLY A 437 -12.35 -1.37 -15.89
CA GLY A 437 -11.01 -0.86 -15.58
C GLY A 437 -10.03 -1.97 -15.24
N ALA A 438 -10.43 -2.94 -14.40
CA ALA A 438 -9.58 -4.06 -14.02
C ALA A 438 -9.34 -5.05 -15.17
N MET A 439 -10.32 -5.29 -16.05
CA MET A 439 -10.23 -6.26 -17.15
C MET A 439 -9.44 -5.73 -18.34
N PHE A 440 -9.69 -4.49 -18.77
CA PHE A 440 -9.14 -3.96 -20.02
C PHE A 440 -7.89 -3.09 -19.81
N TRP A 441 -7.79 -2.37 -18.68
CA TRP A 441 -6.67 -1.45 -18.41
C TRP A 441 -6.16 -1.56 -16.96
N PRO A 442 -5.58 -2.70 -16.55
CA PRO A 442 -5.03 -2.86 -15.21
C PRO A 442 -3.82 -1.93 -15.00
N ARG A 443 -4.06 -0.72 -14.46
CA ARG A 443 -3.00 0.20 -14.03
C ARG A 443 -2.61 -0.15 -12.60
N ARG A 444 -1.35 -0.51 -12.38
CA ARG A 444 -0.79 -0.68 -11.03
C ARG A 444 -0.36 0.69 -10.49
N LEU A 445 -0.60 0.98 -9.21
CA LEU A 445 -0.11 2.21 -8.58
C LEU A 445 1.40 2.20 -8.38
N ALA A 446 2.01 1.01 -8.22
CA ALA A 446 3.44 0.83 -8.00
C ALA A 446 4.35 1.60 -9.00
N PRO A 447 4.19 1.49 -10.34
CA PRO A 447 5.00 2.26 -11.29
C PRO A 447 4.77 3.78 -11.18
N VAL A 448 3.56 4.24 -10.88
CA VAL A 448 3.27 5.67 -10.69
C VAL A 448 3.93 6.21 -9.43
N PHE A 449 3.88 5.42 -8.34
CA PHE A 449 4.59 5.71 -7.10
C PHE A 449 6.10 5.77 -7.31
N GLN A 450 6.66 4.80 -8.06
CA GLN A 450 8.09 4.79 -8.40
C GLN A 450 8.49 6.01 -9.23
N ALA A 451 7.75 6.33 -10.31
CA ALA A 451 8.04 7.49 -11.14
C ALA A 451 7.97 8.81 -10.37
N THR A 452 6.98 8.96 -9.47
CA THR A 452 6.85 10.15 -8.61
C THR A 452 8.01 10.25 -7.61
N THR A 453 8.43 9.11 -7.05
CA THR A 453 9.58 9.03 -6.13
C THR A 453 10.88 9.36 -6.86
N GLU A 454 11.10 8.80 -8.05
CA GLU A 454 12.28 9.06 -8.89
C GLU A 454 12.37 10.53 -9.30
N LYS A 455 11.25 11.15 -9.69
CA LYS A 455 11.17 12.59 -9.95
C LYS A 455 11.62 13.40 -8.71
N TRP A 456 11.08 13.08 -7.54
CA TRP A 456 11.47 13.78 -6.31
C TRP A 456 12.96 13.66 -6.01
N PHE A 457 13.56 12.47 -6.18
CA PHE A 457 15.00 12.28 -5.99
C PHE A 457 15.84 13.03 -7.02
N SER A 458 15.39 13.12 -8.27
CA SER A 458 16.06 13.93 -9.29
C SER A 458 16.07 15.40 -8.88
N ASP A 459 14.91 15.95 -8.52
CA ASP A 459 14.78 17.34 -8.08
C ASP A 459 15.62 17.61 -6.81
N ALA A 460 15.60 16.68 -5.85
CA ALA A 460 16.35 16.78 -4.60
C ALA A 460 17.87 16.68 -4.80
N SER A 461 18.32 15.85 -5.75
CA SER A 461 19.73 15.74 -6.12
C SER A 461 20.22 17.05 -6.72
N THR A 462 19.51 17.57 -7.73
CA THR A 462 19.84 18.88 -8.34
C THR A 462 19.81 19.99 -7.30
N TYR A 463 18.79 20.02 -6.44
CA TYR A 463 18.71 20.99 -5.35
C TYR A 463 19.94 20.91 -4.43
N SER A 464 20.33 19.71 -3.98
CA SER A 464 21.51 19.51 -3.12
C SER A 464 22.81 19.93 -3.80
N GLN A 465 23.00 19.53 -5.06
CA GLN A 465 24.19 19.87 -5.84
C GLN A 465 24.35 21.38 -6.01
N ARG A 466 23.28 22.13 -6.29
CA ARG A 466 23.34 23.59 -6.44
C ARG A 466 23.85 24.28 -5.18
N PHE A 467 23.35 23.87 -4.02
CA PHE A 467 23.79 24.41 -2.72
C PHE A 467 25.23 24.02 -2.36
N ILE A 468 25.60 22.74 -2.53
CA ILE A 468 26.95 22.27 -2.19
C ILE A 468 28.00 22.86 -3.15
N SER A 469 27.70 22.93 -4.45
CA SER A 469 28.58 23.52 -5.47
C SER A 469 28.60 25.05 -5.49
N ARG A 470 27.75 25.70 -4.69
CA ARG A 470 27.62 27.17 -4.62
C ARG A 470 27.21 27.81 -5.95
N THR A 471 26.41 27.12 -6.76
CA THR A 471 25.91 27.60 -8.07
C THR A 471 24.44 28.06 -8.02
N CYS A 472 23.99 28.51 -6.86
CA CYS A 472 22.59 28.82 -6.56
C CYS A 472 22.04 30.05 -7.30
N GLN A 473 20.98 29.87 -8.09
CA GLN A 473 20.11 30.96 -8.56
C GLN A 473 18.78 30.96 -7.78
N PRO A 474 18.33 32.10 -7.21
CA PRO A 474 17.15 32.15 -6.35
C PRO A 474 15.84 31.66 -7.00
N GLU A 475 15.59 32.02 -8.26
CA GLU A 475 14.36 31.65 -8.98
C GLU A 475 14.26 30.14 -9.23
N GLU A 476 15.37 29.51 -9.65
CA GLU A 476 15.45 28.07 -9.90
C GLU A 476 15.24 27.26 -8.61
N ILE A 477 15.79 27.73 -7.48
CA ILE A 477 15.65 27.10 -6.16
C ILE A 477 14.19 27.10 -5.71
N GLY A 478 13.49 28.21 -5.90
CA GLY A 478 12.06 28.32 -5.62
C GLY A 478 11.26 27.29 -6.43
N ALA A 479 11.52 27.19 -7.74
CA ALA A 479 10.84 26.24 -8.61
C ALA A 479 11.10 24.76 -8.21
N LEU A 480 12.36 24.39 -7.95
CA LEU A 480 12.74 23.05 -7.50
C LEU A 480 12.08 22.69 -6.17
N ARG A 481 12.13 23.60 -5.18
CA ARG A 481 11.49 23.42 -3.88
C ARG A 481 9.99 23.13 -4.02
N ASN A 482 9.30 23.86 -4.89
CA ASN A 482 7.88 23.62 -5.16
C ASN A 482 7.61 22.28 -5.85
N SER A 483 8.43 21.89 -6.83
CA SER A 483 8.31 20.58 -7.48
C SER A 483 8.51 19.43 -6.47
N MET A 484 9.49 19.56 -5.58
CA MET A 484 9.74 18.60 -4.50
C MET A 484 8.56 18.52 -3.52
N VAL A 485 8.01 19.64 -3.06
CA VAL A 485 6.86 19.65 -2.15
C VAL A 485 5.60 19.09 -2.84
N GLY A 486 5.38 19.42 -4.12
CA GLY A 486 4.28 18.86 -4.91
C GLY A 486 4.36 17.33 -5.03
N SER A 487 5.55 16.80 -5.34
CA SER A 487 5.80 15.37 -5.42
C SER A 487 5.70 14.69 -4.05
N PHE A 488 6.13 15.36 -2.97
CA PHE A 488 5.98 14.88 -1.60
C PHE A 488 4.50 14.74 -1.19
N ASN A 489 3.68 15.75 -1.50
CA ASN A 489 2.26 15.75 -1.15
C ASN A 489 1.46 14.71 -1.95
N SER A 490 1.82 14.44 -3.21
CA SER A 490 1.15 13.41 -4.02
C SER A 490 1.42 11.99 -3.51
N LEU A 491 2.62 11.72 -2.95
CA LEU A 491 2.96 10.42 -2.36
C LEU A 491 2.08 10.06 -1.15
N GLU A 492 1.59 11.03 -0.37
CA GLU A 492 0.69 10.76 0.78
C GLU A 492 -0.54 9.96 0.36
N MET A 493 -1.22 10.43 -0.70
CA MET A 493 -2.43 9.81 -1.20
C MET A 493 -2.14 8.41 -1.76
N MET A 494 -1.03 8.27 -2.49
CA MET A 494 -0.62 6.98 -3.06
C MET A 494 -0.27 5.96 -1.97
N ILE A 495 0.46 6.35 -0.92
CA ILE A 495 0.81 5.45 0.19
C ILE A 495 -0.42 4.91 0.91
N GLY A 496 -1.46 5.74 1.06
CA GLY A 496 -2.74 5.31 1.62
C GLY A 496 -3.47 4.26 0.78
N GLN A 497 -3.21 4.20 -0.53
CA GLN A 497 -3.81 3.24 -1.45
C GLN A 497 -2.96 1.98 -1.65
N LEU A 498 -1.64 2.03 -1.45
CA LEU A 498 -0.74 0.88 -1.60
C LEU A 498 -1.21 -0.37 -0.83
N SER A 499 -1.68 -0.21 0.41
CA SER A 499 -2.17 -1.35 1.21
C SER A 499 -3.39 -2.04 0.61
N HIS A 500 -4.18 -1.29 -0.17
CA HIS A 500 -5.41 -1.78 -0.79
C HIS A 500 -5.19 -2.39 -2.18
N GLU A 501 -4.00 -2.22 -2.77
CA GLU A 501 -3.60 -2.92 -4.01
C GLU A 501 -2.77 -4.19 -3.74
N GLY A 502 -2.83 -4.72 -2.52
CA GLY A 502 -2.10 -5.94 -2.15
C GLY A 502 -0.61 -5.73 -1.83
N ALA A 503 -0.13 -4.49 -1.67
CA ALA A 503 1.24 -4.26 -1.21
C ALA A 503 1.44 -4.85 0.19
N ARG A 504 2.60 -5.50 0.39
CA ARG A 504 2.93 -6.13 1.68
C ARG A 504 3.08 -5.08 2.77
N LYS A 505 2.80 -5.50 4.02
CA LYS A 505 2.83 -4.61 5.20
C LYS A 505 4.18 -3.90 5.38
N GLN A 506 5.29 -4.59 5.09
CA GLN A 506 6.63 -4.00 5.21
C GLN A 506 6.88 -2.94 4.13
N THR A 507 6.43 -3.16 2.89
CA THR A 507 6.53 -2.20 1.79
C THR A 507 5.77 -0.90 2.09
N VAL A 508 4.56 -1.02 2.65
CA VAL A 508 3.78 0.16 3.12
C VAL A 508 4.49 0.87 4.28
N ARG A 509 5.13 0.11 5.18
CA ARG A 509 5.92 0.71 6.28
C ARG A 509 7.13 1.45 5.74
N ASN A 510 7.90 0.86 4.83
CA ASN A 510 9.06 1.48 4.19
C ASN A 510 8.66 2.76 3.45
N ALA A 511 7.50 2.78 2.77
CA ALA A 511 7.01 3.98 2.10
C ALA A 511 6.65 5.11 3.08
N ASN A 512 6.06 4.79 4.24
CA ASN A 512 5.80 5.77 5.30
C ASN A 512 7.10 6.31 5.92
N GLU A 513 8.09 5.45 6.17
CA GLU A 513 9.41 5.85 6.65
C GLU A 513 10.11 6.74 5.62
N LEU A 514 10.03 6.39 4.33
CA LEU A 514 10.66 7.16 3.25
C LEU A 514 10.12 8.58 3.23
N ARG A 515 8.78 8.73 3.22
CA ARG A 515 8.12 10.02 3.33
C ARG A 515 8.55 10.77 4.60
N GLY A 516 8.63 10.07 5.73
CA GLY A 516 9.13 10.63 6.98
C GLY A 516 10.55 11.21 6.88
N ARG A 517 11.44 10.64 6.07
CA ARG A 517 12.82 11.15 5.86
C ARG A 517 12.89 12.27 4.83
N MET A 518 12.09 12.18 3.76
CA MET A 518 12.04 13.18 2.70
C MET A 518 11.72 14.59 3.22
N ILE A 519 10.81 14.69 4.19
CA ILE A 519 10.39 15.99 4.77
C ILE A 519 11.54 16.70 5.52
N HIS A 520 12.51 15.95 6.05
CA HIS A 520 13.66 16.47 6.78
C HIS A 520 14.77 16.96 5.88
N LEU A 521 14.86 16.42 4.68
CA LEU A 521 15.97 16.71 3.78
C LEU A 521 16.03 18.20 3.44
N LEU A 522 14.87 18.84 3.22
CA LEU A 522 14.77 20.28 2.93
C LEU A 522 15.39 21.18 4.01
N PRO A 523 14.97 21.14 5.29
CA PRO A 523 15.57 21.99 6.31
C PRO A 523 17.03 21.64 6.62
N VAL A 524 17.47 20.40 6.40
CA VAL A 524 18.88 20.02 6.59
C VAL A 524 19.78 20.60 5.50
N ILE A 525 19.36 20.55 4.23
CA ILE A 525 20.10 21.19 3.12
C ILE A 525 20.17 22.70 3.33
N ASP A 526 19.05 23.32 3.72
CA ASP A 526 18.99 24.77 3.99
C ASP A 526 19.87 25.17 5.20
N ALA A 527 20.01 24.30 6.20
CA ALA A 527 20.94 24.49 7.31
C ALA A 527 22.42 24.37 6.89
N LEU A 528 22.73 23.40 6.02
CA LEU A 528 24.05 23.20 5.47
C LEU A 528 24.47 24.39 4.60
N ASP A 529 23.57 24.91 3.77
CA ASP A 529 23.83 26.08 2.93
C ASP A 529 24.21 27.32 3.76
N ASP A 530 23.42 27.65 4.78
CA ASP A 530 23.73 28.79 5.67
C ASP A 530 25.08 28.61 6.39
N ALA A 531 25.42 27.39 6.79
CA ALA A 531 26.70 27.08 7.43
C ALA A 531 27.87 27.24 6.45
N LEU A 532 27.74 26.72 5.22
CA LEU A 532 28.74 26.89 4.15
C LEU A 532 28.91 28.37 3.78
N TRP A 533 27.82 29.12 3.68
CA TRP A 533 27.86 30.56 3.40
C TRP A 533 28.54 31.36 4.50
N ALA A 534 28.27 31.03 5.77
CA ALA A 534 28.96 31.65 6.89
C ALA A 534 30.47 31.32 6.88
N LEU A 535 30.84 30.06 6.61
CA LEU A 535 32.22 29.61 6.57
C LEU A 535 33.00 30.28 5.43
N GLU A 536 32.39 30.41 4.26
CA GLU A 536 32.97 31.10 3.08
C GLU A 536 33.34 32.55 3.38
N ARG A 537 32.46 33.27 4.09
CA ARG A 537 32.66 34.69 4.41
C ARG A 537 33.60 34.95 5.58
N ARG A 538 33.69 34.01 6.54
CA ARG A 538 34.47 34.19 7.76
C ARG A 538 35.87 33.59 7.67
N THR A 539 35.95 32.36 7.19
CA THR A 539 37.18 31.58 7.24
C THR A 539 37.35 30.78 5.94
N PRO A 540 37.63 31.47 4.81
CA PRO A 540 37.73 30.83 3.49
C PRO A 540 38.82 29.74 3.43
N GLU A 541 39.83 29.82 4.30
CA GLU A 541 40.88 28.79 4.45
C GLU A 541 40.31 27.45 4.95
N LEU A 542 39.41 27.48 5.94
CA LEU A 542 38.75 26.28 6.45
C LEU A 542 37.78 25.71 5.41
N LEU A 543 37.08 26.57 4.65
CA LEU A 543 36.27 26.10 3.53
C LEU A 543 37.12 25.41 2.46
N ALA A 544 38.30 25.96 2.14
CA ALA A 544 39.22 25.34 1.18
C ALA A 544 39.65 23.93 1.62
N SER A 545 39.85 23.72 2.93
CA SER A 545 40.13 22.39 3.49
C SER A 545 38.97 21.40 3.35
N LEU A 546 37.73 21.89 3.30
CA LEU A 546 36.50 21.08 3.19
C LEU A 546 36.12 20.76 1.73
N LYS A 547 36.61 21.54 0.75
CA LYS A 547 36.29 21.36 -0.68
C LYS A 547 36.45 19.91 -1.19
N PRO A 548 37.53 19.16 -0.86
CA PRO A 548 37.66 17.77 -1.30
C PRO A 548 36.53 16.87 -0.78
N ALA A 549 36.11 17.05 0.48
CA ALA A 549 35.02 16.29 1.06
C ALA A 549 33.66 16.66 0.43
N LEU A 550 33.42 17.95 0.14
CA LEU A 550 32.21 18.39 -0.58
C LEU A 550 32.14 17.81 -2.00
N GLN A 551 33.27 17.75 -2.72
CA GLN A 551 33.30 17.15 -4.05
C GLN A 551 33.00 15.65 -3.98
N LYS A 552 33.64 14.90 -3.07
CA LYS A 552 33.32 13.48 -2.85
C LYS A 552 31.87 13.25 -2.48
N ALA A 553 31.28 14.16 -1.71
CA ALA A 553 29.87 14.10 -1.33
C ALA A 553 28.94 14.31 -2.55
N CYS A 554 29.28 15.22 -3.46
CA CYS A 554 28.59 15.37 -4.75
C CYS A 554 28.76 14.14 -5.66
N ASP A 555 29.97 13.59 -5.75
CA ASP A 555 30.25 12.40 -6.57
C ASP A 555 29.47 11.17 -6.03
N TRP A 556 29.43 11.02 -4.71
CA TRP A 556 28.64 9.99 -4.03
C TRP A 556 27.14 10.17 -4.26
N LEU A 557 26.63 11.41 -4.19
CA LEU A 557 25.24 11.72 -4.47
C LEU A 557 24.82 11.22 -5.85
N GLU A 558 25.63 11.48 -6.88
CA GLU A 558 25.37 11.00 -8.25
C GLU A 558 25.45 9.47 -8.35
N SER A 559 26.46 8.86 -7.73
CA SER A 559 26.64 7.40 -7.73
C SER A 559 25.47 6.66 -7.06
N THR A 560 24.71 7.34 -6.19
CA THR A 560 23.55 6.73 -5.54
C THR A 560 22.40 6.44 -6.49
N ALA A 561 22.38 6.97 -7.73
CA ALA A 561 21.34 6.74 -8.74
C ALA A 561 21.08 5.24 -9.00
N ASP A 562 22.14 4.43 -9.00
CA ASP A 562 22.10 2.99 -9.28
C ASP A 562 21.89 2.11 -8.02
N GLY A 563 21.97 2.70 -6.82
CA GLY A 563 21.79 1.98 -5.55
C GLY A 563 22.29 2.77 -4.34
N PRO A 564 22.06 2.30 -3.09
CA PRO A 564 22.37 3.08 -1.89
C PRO A 564 23.86 3.24 -1.52
N GLN A 565 24.81 2.62 -2.24
CA GLN A 565 26.27 2.81 -2.08
C GLN A 565 26.77 2.93 -0.61
N ARG A 566 26.45 1.94 0.24
CA ARG A 566 26.73 2.00 1.70
C ARG A 566 28.22 2.10 2.06
N GLU A 567 29.09 1.46 1.28
CA GLU A 567 30.54 1.48 1.55
C GLU A 567 31.13 2.86 1.32
N GLN A 568 30.74 3.54 0.22
CA GLN A 568 31.16 4.91 -0.06
C GLN A 568 30.61 5.90 0.98
N TRP A 569 29.36 5.70 1.43
CA TRP A 569 28.81 6.48 2.54
C TRP A 569 29.64 6.32 3.82
N GLN A 570 30.02 5.09 4.19
CA GLN A 570 30.84 4.86 5.39
C GLN A 570 32.21 5.54 5.27
N GLN A 571 32.86 5.46 4.12
CA GLN A 571 34.13 6.14 3.86
C GLN A 571 34.02 7.66 4.00
N LEU A 572 32.94 8.24 3.45
CA LEU A 572 32.68 9.67 3.56
C LEU A 572 32.40 10.07 5.01
N HIS A 573 31.59 9.30 5.74
CA HIS A 573 31.30 9.55 7.15
C HIS A 573 32.58 9.48 8.01
N ASP A 574 33.43 8.48 7.80
CA ASP A 574 34.72 8.36 8.49
C ASP A 574 35.66 9.54 8.17
N GLU A 575 35.63 10.06 6.93
CA GLU A 575 36.38 11.25 6.54
C GLU A 575 35.87 12.51 7.23
N LEU A 576 34.54 12.70 7.32
CA LEU A 576 33.95 13.81 8.07
C LEU A 576 34.32 13.76 9.56
N GLU A 577 34.34 12.57 10.15
CA GLU A 577 34.75 12.38 11.55
C GLU A 577 36.23 12.72 11.77
N ARG A 578 37.12 12.40 10.82
CA ARG A 578 38.54 12.81 10.87
C ARG A 578 38.75 14.31 10.74
N LEU A 579 37.85 15.00 10.02
CA LEU A 579 37.90 16.46 9.86
C LEU A 579 37.31 17.21 11.07
N GLN A 580 36.65 16.51 12.01
CA GLN A 580 36.08 17.16 13.19
C GLN A 580 37.17 17.78 14.07
N PRO A 581 37.02 19.05 14.50
CA PRO A 581 37.93 19.66 15.46
C PRO A 581 37.91 18.94 16.80
N ASN A 582 39.06 18.90 17.47
CA ASN A 582 39.17 18.36 18.82
C ASN A 582 38.37 19.20 19.83
N SER A 583 38.01 18.60 20.96
CA SER A 583 37.16 19.22 21.98
C SER A 583 37.63 20.60 22.46
N THR A 584 38.94 20.82 22.56
CA THR A 584 39.54 22.12 22.94
C THR A 584 39.50 23.16 21.80
N GLN A 585 39.56 22.72 20.54
CA GLN A 585 39.46 23.61 19.37
C GLN A 585 38.05 24.18 19.21
N LEU A 586 37.02 23.47 19.68
CA LEU A 586 35.62 23.93 19.64
C LEU A 586 35.34 25.18 20.50
N ASP A 587 36.26 25.57 21.38
CA ASP A 587 36.14 26.82 22.12
C ASP A 587 36.37 28.05 21.19
N ASP A 588 37.14 27.85 20.11
CA ASP A 588 37.29 28.80 19.01
C ASP A 588 36.06 28.79 18.08
N ARG A 589 35.66 29.97 17.61
CA ARG A 589 34.42 30.14 16.84
C ARG A 589 34.53 29.60 15.42
N ASP A 590 35.65 29.83 14.76
CA ASP A 590 35.83 29.40 13.37
C ASP A 590 35.88 27.88 13.27
N GLN A 591 36.53 27.24 14.26
CA GLN A 591 36.52 25.79 14.43
C GLN A 591 35.13 25.26 14.80
N LEU A 592 34.37 25.96 15.65
CA LEU A 592 32.97 25.60 15.93
C LEU A 592 32.09 25.68 14.68
N LEU A 593 32.27 26.69 13.84
CA LEU A 593 31.55 26.85 12.58
C LEU A 593 31.86 25.71 11.60
N LEU A 594 33.14 25.34 11.49
CA LEU A 594 33.57 24.18 10.73
C LEU A 594 32.93 22.90 11.27
N SER A 595 32.95 22.69 12.60
CA SER A 595 32.34 21.52 13.23
C SER A 595 30.83 21.46 13.00
N ASN A 596 30.11 22.58 13.09
CA ASN A 596 28.68 22.66 12.77
C ASN A 596 28.43 22.38 11.27
N THR A 597 29.29 22.88 10.37
CA THR A 597 29.18 22.60 8.92
C THR A 597 29.35 21.11 8.63
N LEU A 598 30.38 20.48 9.21
CA LEU A 598 30.62 19.03 9.12
C LEU A 598 29.46 18.23 9.72
N PHE A 599 28.89 18.69 10.83
CA PHE A 599 27.71 18.07 11.45
C PHE A 599 26.49 18.11 10.52
N ARG A 600 26.17 19.27 9.92
CA ARG A 600 25.05 19.38 8.96
C ARG A 600 25.28 18.57 7.69
N LEU A 601 26.52 18.50 7.21
CA LEU A 601 26.89 17.64 6.08
C LEU A 601 26.69 16.16 6.43
N GLY A 602 27.07 15.75 7.64
CA GLY A 602 26.80 14.42 8.22
C GLY A 602 25.31 14.09 8.27
N GLU A 603 24.49 15.01 8.79
CA GLU A 603 23.03 14.83 8.82
C GLU A 603 22.44 14.64 7.42
N TRP A 604 22.92 15.41 6.43
CA TRP A 604 22.48 15.32 5.05
C TRP A 604 22.84 13.98 4.40
N ILE A 605 24.10 13.51 4.53
CA ILE A 605 24.50 12.21 3.96
C ILE A 605 23.75 11.04 4.59
N ASP A 606 23.51 11.08 5.91
CA ASP A 606 22.79 10.04 6.62
C ASP A 606 21.32 9.97 6.20
N LEU A 607 20.67 11.13 6.09
CA LEU A 607 19.28 11.22 5.61
C LEU A 607 19.16 10.79 4.15
N TRP A 608 20.11 11.19 3.29
CA TRP A 608 20.12 10.79 1.89
C TRP A 608 20.25 9.27 1.76
N LEU A 609 21.16 8.65 2.51
CA LEU A 609 21.32 7.19 2.53
C LEU A 609 20.04 6.48 3.01
N ASP A 610 19.43 6.98 4.08
CA ASP A 610 18.16 6.44 4.58
C ASP A 610 17.06 6.47 3.50
N CYS A 611 16.93 7.60 2.80
CA CYS A 611 16.00 7.75 1.69
C CYS A 611 16.30 6.77 0.53
N ARG A 612 17.56 6.66 0.09
CA ARG A 612 17.95 5.75 -1.03
C ARG A 612 17.80 4.28 -0.66
N THR A 613 18.12 3.89 0.57
CA THR A 613 17.94 2.49 1.03
C THR A 613 16.47 2.10 1.13
N LEU A 614 15.59 3.01 1.57
CA LEU A 614 14.16 2.79 1.59
C LEU A 614 13.57 2.73 0.18
N GLN A 615 13.98 3.61 -0.72
CA GLN A 615 13.58 3.58 -2.13
C GLN A 615 13.97 2.24 -2.77
N TYR A 616 15.21 1.79 -2.54
CA TYR A 616 15.70 0.50 -3.03
C TYR A 616 14.88 -0.66 -2.46
N ALA A 617 14.62 -0.69 -1.14
CA ALA A 617 13.81 -1.72 -0.50
C ALA A 617 12.37 -1.76 -1.03
N ILE A 618 11.77 -0.62 -1.38
CA ILE A 618 10.45 -0.58 -2.01
C ILE A 618 10.51 -1.09 -3.46
N LYS A 619 11.55 -0.72 -4.21
CA LYS A 619 11.76 -1.16 -5.60
C LYS A 619 11.98 -2.67 -5.72
N THR A 620 12.70 -3.27 -4.78
CA THR A 620 13.00 -4.72 -4.74
C THR A 620 12.00 -5.54 -3.93
N ASP A 621 10.97 -4.91 -3.34
CA ASP A 621 10.02 -5.52 -2.40
C ASP A 621 10.71 -6.26 -1.24
N ASP A 622 11.79 -5.69 -0.70
CA ASP A 622 12.51 -6.26 0.43
C ASP A 622 11.64 -6.26 1.70
N GLN A 623 11.45 -7.45 2.27
CA GLN A 623 10.65 -7.67 3.47
C GLN A 623 11.49 -7.66 4.76
N SER A 624 12.79 -7.44 4.65
CA SER A 624 13.67 -7.31 5.79
C SER A 624 13.34 -6.05 6.61
N PRO A 625 13.49 -6.09 7.95
CA PRO A 625 13.27 -4.92 8.78
C PRO A 625 14.34 -3.87 8.50
N TRP A 626 13.92 -2.73 7.96
CA TRP A 626 14.79 -1.58 7.71
C TRP A 626 15.21 -0.90 9.03
N ARG A 627 16.45 -0.40 9.07
CA ARG A 627 17.03 0.33 10.21
C ARG A 627 17.64 1.64 9.72
N ALA A 628 17.30 2.72 10.41
CA ALA A 628 17.80 4.05 10.12
C ALA A 628 19.26 4.24 10.55
N VAL A 629 20.03 4.90 9.69
CA VAL A 629 21.33 5.46 9.97
C VAL A 629 21.17 6.80 10.67
N TYR A 630 20.34 7.70 10.15
CA TYR A 630 20.06 8.98 10.78
C TYR A 630 19.28 8.79 12.09
N ARG A 631 19.90 9.20 13.22
CA ARG A 631 19.40 8.99 14.58
C ARG A 631 19.11 10.26 15.38
N HIS A 632 19.56 11.43 14.91
CA HIS A 632 19.46 12.72 15.60
C HIS A 632 18.00 13.03 15.97
N TRP A 633 17.06 12.67 15.08
CA TRP A 633 15.64 12.69 15.38
C TRP A 633 14.93 11.41 14.93
N ARG A 634 14.56 10.52 15.89
CA ARG A 634 13.63 9.40 15.64
C ARG A 634 12.20 9.93 15.56
N LEU A 635 11.92 10.69 14.51
CA LEU A 635 10.57 11.17 14.27
C LEU A 635 9.82 9.99 13.68
N GLY A 636 8.89 9.46 14.47
CA GLY A 636 8.08 8.31 14.11
C GLY A 636 7.11 8.66 12.98
N ARG A 637 5.91 8.06 12.99
CA ARG A 637 4.86 8.40 12.04
C ARG A 637 4.57 9.91 12.03
N LEU A 638 4.55 10.51 10.84
CA LEU A 638 4.07 11.87 10.61
C LEU A 638 2.68 12.04 11.23
N THR A 639 2.54 13.00 12.15
CA THR A 639 1.24 13.40 12.68
C THR A 639 0.77 14.64 11.91
N PRO A 640 -0.37 14.57 11.21
CA PRO A 640 -0.82 15.68 10.37
C PRO A 640 -1.19 16.89 11.23
N PHE A 641 -0.72 18.07 10.83
CA PHE A 641 -1.15 19.34 11.40
C PHE A 641 -2.49 19.74 10.79
N LEU A 642 -3.54 19.88 11.61
CA LEU A 642 -4.88 20.27 11.17
C LEU A 642 -5.25 21.66 11.72
N ASP A 643 -5.54 22.64 10.85
CA ASP A 643 -6.10 23.93 11.27
C ASP A 643 -7.58 23.77 11.61
N ARG A 644 -7.86 23.41 12.87
CA ARG A 644 -9.22 23.24 13.39
C ARG A 644 -10.08 24.49 13.27
N GLY A 645 -9.47 25.67 13.36
CA GLY A 645 -10.20 26.93 13.24
C GLY A 645 -10.72 27.14 11.82
N LEU A 646 -9.87 26.91 10.82
CA LEU A 646 -10.28 26.99 9.42
C LEU A 646 -11.29 25.88 9.07
N MET A 647 -11.10 24.66 9.58
CA MET A 647 -12.06 23.56 9.38
C MET A 647 -13.44 23.90 9.94
N LEU A 648 -13.53 24.42 11.17
CA LEU A 648 -14.80 24.78 11.80
C LEU A 648 -15.50 25.92 11.05
N TYR A 649 -14.73 26.92 10.62
CA TYR A 649 -15.24 28.01 9.81
C TYR A 649 -15.76 27.52 8.45
N SER A 650 -15.00 26.67 7.76
CA SER A 650 -15.40 26.05 6.50
C SER A 650 -16.72 25.30 6.63
N VAL A 651 -16.87 24.51 7.69
CA VAL A 651 -18.09 23.76 8.01
C VAL A 651 -19.25 24.69 8.31
N THR A 652 -19.04 25.68 9.18
CA THR A 652 -20.09 26.65 9.57
C THR A 652 -20.60 27.42 8.35
N SER A 653 -19.69 27.89 7.48
CA SER A 653 -20.04 28.55 6.22
C SER A 653 -20.88 27.65 5.33
N THR A 654 -20.53 26.37 5.18
CA THR A 654 -21.31 25.42 4.36
C THR A 654 -22.69 25.15 4.95
N VAL A 655 -22.81 24.98 6.27
CA VAL A 655 -24.12 24.81 6.94
C VAL A 655 -25.01 26.04 6.71
N LEU A 656 -24.45 27.24 6.90
CA LEU A 656 -25.19 28.48 6.68
C LEU A 656 -25.57 28.68 5.21
N ALA A 657 -24.72 28.29 4.27
CA ALA A 657 -25.03 28.33 2.84
C ALA A 657 -26.24 27.45 2.50
N ILE A 658 -26.27 26.23 3.03
CA ILE A 658 -27.38 25.28 2.82
C ILE A 658 -28.67 25.87 3.39
N ILE A 659 -28.64 26.36 4.63
CA ILE A 659 -29.82 26.96 5.27
C ILE A 659 -30.31 28.18 4.48
N ALA A 660 -29.42 29.08 4.08
CA ALA A 660 -29.77 30.27 3.31
C ALA A 660 -30.34 29.93 1.93
N ALA A 661 -29.75 28.97 1.22
CA ALA A 661 -30.27 28.48 -0.06
C ALA A 661 -31.66 27.85 0.10
N SER A 662 -31.87 27.04 1.14
CA SER A 662 -33.18 26.45 1.46
C SER A 662 -34.22 27.51 1.80
N VAL A 663 -33.88 28.51 2.61
CA VAL A 663 -34.79 29.61 2.95
C VAL A 663 -35.17 30.40 1.69
N LEU A 664 -34.21 30.70 0.82
CA LEU A 664 -34.46 31.37 -0.45
C LEU A 664 -35.38 30.54 -1.36
N TRP A 665 -35.16 29.23 -1.44
CA TRP A 665 -36.03 28.32 -2.19
C TRP A 665 -37.48 28.34 -1.67
N ILE A 666 -37.65 28.23 -0.35
CA ILE A 666 -38.98 28.27 0.31
C ILE A 666 -39.67 29.60 0.04
N LEU A 667 -38.97 30.73 0.18
CA LEU A 667 -39.54 32.07 -0.01
C LEU A 667 -39.95 32.35 -1.46
N LEU A 668 -39.20 31.81 -2.43
CA LEU A 668 -39.51 31.97 -3.85
C LEU A 668 -40.66 31.08 -4.32
N GLY A 669 -41.06 30.06 -3.54
CA GLY A 669 -42.05 29.07 -3.96
C GLY A 669 -41.64 28.33 -5.25
N TRP A 670 -40.34 28.18 -5.48
CA TRP A 670 -39.82 27.69 -6.76
C TRP A 670 -39.95 26.16 -6.87
N LYS A 671 -40.85 25.67 -7.72
CA LYS A 671 -41.17 24.24 -7.86
C LYS A 671 -39.95 23.31 -7.96
N ASP A 672 -39.00 23.60 -8.85
CA ASP A 672 -37.83 22.74 -9.10
C ASP A 672 -36.54 23.23 -8.39
N GLY A 673 -36.68 24.10 -7.38
CA GLY A 673 -35.55 24.71 -6.68
C GLY A 673 -34.73 23.75 -5.79
N ALA A 674 -35.20 22.52 -5.56
CA ALA A 674 -34.48 21.49 -4.80
C ALA A 674 -33.07 21.23 -5.35
N SER A 675 -32.94 21.17 -6.69
CA SER A 675 -31.67 20.96 -7.39
C SER A 675 -30.68 22.10 -7.17
N ALA A 676 -31.18 23.34 -6.99
CA ALA A 676 -30.34 24.50 -6.70
C ALA A 676 -29.68 24.37 -5.32
N VAL A 677 -30.48 24.03 -4.29
CA VAL A 677 -29.98 23.83 -2.92
C VAL A 677 -29.02 22.64 -2.87
N ALA A 678 -29.33 21.53 -3.56
CA ALA A 678 -28.48 20.37 -3.61
C ALA A 678 -27.11 20.66 -4.26
N LEU A 679 -27.07 21.36 -5.41
CA LEU A 679 -25.80 21.74 -6.03
C LEU A 679 -25.02 22.80 -5.25
N ALA A 680 -25.71 23.69 -4.53
CA ALA A 680 -25.07 24.60 -3.59
C ALA A 680 -24.37 23.84 -2.45
N ALA A 681 -25.04 22.83 -1.88
CA ALA A 681 -24.48 21.95 -0.84
C ALA A 681 -23.27 21.15 -1.35
N VAL A 682 -23.39 20.55 -2.54
CA VAL A 682 -22.29 19.82 -3.20
C VAL A 682 -21.10 20.74 -3.43
N SER A 683 -21.30 21.92 -4.00
CA SER A 683 -20.19 22.85 -4.31
C SER A 683 -19.50 23.37 -3.06
N CYS A 684 -20.27 23.79 -2.05
CA CYS A 684 -19.72 24.31 -0.80
C CYS A 684 -18.98 23.24 -0.01
N SER A 685 -19.37 21.96 -0.10
CA SER A 685 -18.67 20.85 0.57
C SER A 685 -17.47 20.34 -0.22
N PHE A 686 -17.60 20.15 -1.53
CA PHE A 686 -16.55 19.60 -2.40
C PHE A 686 -15.31 20.48 -2.47
N PHE A 687 -15.49 21.80 -2.52
CA PHE A 687 -14.38 22.76 -2.56
C PHE A 687 -14.01 23.33 -1.18
N ALA A 688 -14.63 22.86 -0.10
CA ALA A 688 -14.41 23.40 1.25
C ALA A 688 -12.95 23.36 1.72
N ALA A 689 -12.20 22.35 1.26
CA ALA A 689 -10.79 22.11 1.60
C ALA A 689 -9.80 22.97 0.80
N MET A 690 -10.25 23.64 -0.27
CA MET A 690 -9.41 24.50 -1.09
C MET A 690 -9.18 25.84 -0.39
N ASP A 691 -7.98 26.41 -0.58
CA ASP A 691 -7.63 27.72 -0.04
C ASP A 691 -8.39 28.85 -0.74
N ASP A 692 -8.58 28.75 -2.06
CA ASP A 692 -9.42 29.65 -2.86
C ASP A 692 -10.45 28.85 -3.68
N PRO A 693 -11.66 28.60 -3.14
CA PRO A 693 -12.67 27.81 -3.82
C PRO A 693 -13.45 28.56 -4.92
N ALA A 694 -13.46 29.89 -4.90
CA ALA A 694 -14.33 30.68 -5.79
C ALA A 694 -14.05 30.46 -7.30
N PRO A 695 -12.79 30.44 -7.78
CA PRO A 695 -12.50 30.19 -9.20
C PRO A 695 -12.98 28.82 -9.69
N GLN A 696 -12.92 27.79 -8.83
CA GLN A 696 -13.33 26.44 -9.19
C GLN A 696 -14.86 26.30 -9.21
N ILE A 697 -15.56 26.92 -8.25
CA ILE A 697 -17.02 26.99 -8.27
C ILE A 697 -17.50 27.75 -9.51
N TYR A 698 -16.85 28.86 -9.88
CA TYR A 698 -17.19 29.60 -11.09
C TYR A 698 -16.99 28.78 -12.37
N ARG A 699 -15.87 28.04 -12.47
CA ARG A 699 -15.65 27.13 -13.59
C ARG A 699 -16.71 26.03 -13.66
N PHE A 700 -17.10 25.47 -12.52
CA PHE A 700 -18.20 24.50 -12.44
C PHE A 700 -19.49 25.14 -12.97
N PHE A 701 -19.87 26.31 -12.43
CA PHE A 701 -21.03 27.08 -12.91
C PHE A 701 -21.00 27.30 -14.43
N PHE A 702 -19.90 27.81 -14.97
CA PHE A 702 -19.76 28.13 -16.38
C PHE A 702 -19.97 26.91 -17.27
N TRP A 703 -19.30 25.78 -16.97
CA TRP A 703 -19.42 24.57 -17.78
C TRP A 703 -20.77 23.88 -17.61
N THR A 704 -21.37 23.91 -16.42
CA THR A 704 -22.75 23.40 -16.23
C THR A 704 -23.77 24.25 -16.97
N LEU A 705 -23.64 25.58 -16.96
CA LEU A 705 -24.49 26.47 -17.74
C LEU A 705 -24.35 26.20 -19.25
N LEU A 706 -23.11 26.02 -19.72
CA LEU A 706 -22.86 25.67 -21.11
C LEU A 706 -23.46 24.30 -21.48
N SER A 707 -23.44 23.33 -20.57
CA SER A 707 -24.15 22.05 -20.75
C SER A 707 -25.65 22.19 -20.90
N VAL A 708 -26.30 23.13 -20.20
CA VAL A 708 -27.73 23.41 -20.41
C VAL A 708 -27.97 23.90 -21.84
N VAL A 709 -27.10 24.78 -22.35
CA VAL A 709 -27.16 25.26 -23.74
C VAL A 709 -26.98 24.10 -24.72
N PHE A 710 -25.96 23.27 -24.55
CA PHE A 710 -25.75 22.11 -25.42
C PHE A 710 -26.90 21.11 -25.36
N ALA A 711 -27.42 20.80 -24.17
CA ALA A 711 -28.56 19.92 -24.00
C ALA A 711 -29.82 20.49 -24.68
N SER A 712 -30.04 21.81 -24.61
CA SER A 712 -31.17 22.46 -25.30
C SER A 712 -31.05 22.36 -26.81
N LEU A 713 -29.85 22.55 -27.37
CA LEU A 713 -29.59 22.39 -28.80
C LEU A 713 -29.85 20.95 -29.23
N TYR A 714 -29.37 19.97 -28.45
CA TYR A 714 -29.62 18.57 -28.75
C TYR A 714 -31.10 18.23 -28.68
N LEU A 715 -31.78 18.59 -27.59
CA LEU A 715 -33.16 18.21 -27.33
C LEU A 715 -34.14 18.87 -28.32
N PHE A 716 -33.96 20.16 -28.64
CA PHE A 716 -34.93 20.91 -29.45
C PHE A 716 -34.53 21.09 -30.93
N VAL A 717 -33.25 20.91 -31.28
CA VAL A 717 -32.78 21.08 -32.67
C VAL A 717 -32.36 19.75 -33.28
N VAL A 718 -31.62 18.91 -32.55
CA VAL A 718 -31.07 17.67 -33.12
C VAL A 718 -32.09 16.53 -33.05
N LEU A 719 -32.58 16.19 -31.85
CA LEU A 719 -33.45 15.03 -31.60
C LEU A 719 -34.73 14.98 -32.48
N PRO A 720 -35.44 16.09 -32.74
CA PRO A 720 -36.64 16.06 -33.58
C PRO A 720 -36.38 15.59 -35.02
N ASN A 721 -35.13 15.69 -35.49
CA ASN A 721 -34.72 15.31 -36.83
C ASN A 721 -34.14 13.88 -36.91
N LEU A 722 -34.11 13.14 -35.80
CA LEU A 722 -33.57 11.77 -35.75
C LEU A 722 -34.72 10.77 -35.81
N HIS A 723 -34.70 9.89 -36.82
CA HIS A 723 -35.80 8.94 -37.05
C HIS A 723 -35.42 7.48 -36.79
N ASP A 724 -34.12 7.14 -36.86
CA ASP A 724 -33.62 5.77 -36.69
C ASP A 724 -32.47 5.71 -35.68
N PHE A 725 -32.30 4.53 -35.06
CA PHE A 725 -31.25 4.27 -34.08
C PHE A 725 -29.82 4.58 -34.59
N PRO A 726 -29.41 4.24 -35.83
CA PRO A 726 -28.08 4.59 -36.32
C PRO A 726 -27.83 6.10 -36.41
N MET A 727 -28.86 6.90 -36.73
CA MET A 727 -28.74 8.38 -36.74
C MET A 727 -28.55 8.92 -35.34
N LEU A 728 -29.27 8.37 -34.35
CA LEU A 728 -29.07 8.68 -32.94
C LEU A 728 -27.64 8.36 -32.49
N VAL A 729 -27.12 7.18 -32.85
CA VAL A 729 -25.74 6.79 -32.54
C VAL A 729 -24.75 7.78 -33.14
N LEU A 730 -24.88 8.15 -34.42
CA LEU A 730 -23.97 9.08 -35.07
C LEU A 730 -24.03 10.50 -34.47
N ALA A 731 -25.23 11.00 -34.18
CA ALA A 731 -25.44 12.34 -33.63
C ALA A 731 -24.81 12.52 -32.24
N PHE A 732 -24.78 11.45 -31.43
CA PHE A 732 -24.14 11.46 -30.11
C PHE A 732 -22.67 11.04 -30.17
N ALA A 733 -22.31 10.02 -30.94
CA ALA A 733 -20.95 9.47 -30.94
C ALA A 733 -19.91 10.49 -31.39
N VAL A 734 -20.13 11.21 -32.51
CA VAL A 734 -19.09 12.10 -33.07
C VAL A 734 -18.71 13.20 -32.07
N PRO A 735 -19.64 13.98 -31.49
CA PRO A 735 -19.27 15.08 -30.60
C PRO A 735 -18.79 14.58 -29.24
N PHE A 736 -19.39 13.53 -28.67
CA PHE A 736 -18.95 12.98 -27.39
C PHE A 736 -17.57 12.31 -27.48
N ILE A 737 -17.21 11.69 -28.62
CA ILE A 737 -15.84 11.19 -28.84
C ILE A 737 -14.86 12.36 -28.92
N CYS A 738 -15.16 13.42 -29.67
CA CYS A 738 -14.29 14.59 -29.78
C CYS A 738 -14.09 15.31 -28.43
N VAL A 739 -15.15 15.50 -27.65
CA VAL A 739 -15.03 16.07 -26.29
C VAL A 739 -14.32 15.09 -25.35
N GLY A 740 -14.57 13.80 -25.52
CA GLY A 740 -13.94 12.71 -24.77
C GLY A 740 -12.42 12.67 -24.95
N THR A 741 -11.89 12.84 -26.16
CA THR A 741 -10.43 12.84 -26.40
C THR A 741 -9.72 14.03 -25.73
N LEU A 742 -10.41 15.17 -25.58
CA LEU A 742 -9.87 16.34 -24.89
C LEU A 742 -9.74 16.14 -23.37
N THR A 743 -10.41 15.14 -22.78
CA THR A 743 -10.28 14.82 -21.34
C THR A 743 -8.86 14.41 -20.94
N VAL A 744 -8.03 13.97 -21.90
CA VAL A 744 -6.63 13.58 -21.64
C VAL A 744 -5.74 14.80 -21.33
N GLN A 745 -6.14 16.00 -21.72
CA GLN A 745 -5.37 17.22 -21.47
C GLN A 745 -5.79 17.85 -20.12
N PRO A 746 -4.88 17.99 -19.13
CA PRO A 746 -5.20 18.54 -17.81
C PRO A 746 -5.85 19.93 -17.84
N ARG A 747 -5.53 20.74 -18.86
CA ARG A 747 -6.10 22.08 -19.07
C ARG A 747 -7.61 22.04 -19.34
N PHE A 748 -8.11 21.03 -20.03
CA PHE A 748 -9.52 20.94 -20.44
C PHE A 748 -10.32 19.94 -19.61
N PHE A 749 -9.65 19.06 -18.86
CA PHE A 749 -10.24 17.95 -18.12
C PHE A 749 -11.57 18.30 -17.42
N LEU A 750 -11.58 19.27 -16.50
CA LEU A 750 -12.77 19.63 -15.73
C LEU A 750 -13.93 20.08 -16.64
N GLY A 751 -13.65 20.94 -17.63
CA GLY A 751 -14.67 21.46 -18.53
C GLY A 751 -15.26 20.37 -19.42
N THR A 752 -14.41 19.52 -19.98
CA THR A 752 -14.85 18.38 -20.82
C THR A 752 -15.63 17.34 -20.03
N LEU A 753 -15.20 17.04 -18.80
CA LEU A 753 -15.88 16.07 -17.93
C LEU A 753 -17.28 16.56 -17.54
N LEU A 754 -17.38 17.81 -17.08
CA LEU A 754 -18.67 18.42 -16.74
C LEU A 754 -19.57 18.51 -17.96
N THR A 755 -19.01 18.83 -19.13
CA THR A 755 -19.77 18.89 -20.38
C THR A 755 -20.36 17.53 -20.74
N ILE A 756 -19.56 16.46 -20.73
CA ILE A 756 -20.02 15.11 -21.07
C ILE A 756 -21.10 14.64 -20.08
N VAL A 757 -20.83 14.76 -18.78
CA VAL A 757 -21.72 14.24 -17.74
C VAL A 757 -23.01 15.04 -17.66
N ASN A 758 -22.94 16.37 -17.57
CA ASN A 758 -24.13 17.21 -17.38
C ASN A 758 -24.97 17.29 -18.65
N THR A 759 -24.37 17.44 -19.84
CA THR A 759 -25.15 17.48 -21.09
C THR A 759 -25.91 16.17 -21.29
N SER A 760 -25.29 15.02 -21.05
CA SER A 760 -25.97 13.72 -21.10
C SER A 760 -27.12 13.64 -20.09
N SER A 761 -26.90 14.08 -18.85
CA SER A 761 -27.92 14.09 -17.80
C SER A 761 -29.09 15.03 -18.11
N PHE A 762 -28.85 16.20 -18.70
CA PHE A 762 -29.87 17.20 -19.00
C PHE A 762 -30.70 16.86 -20.24
N ILE A 763 -30.13 16.11 -21.19
CA ILE A 763 -30.89 15.60 -22.35
C ILE A 763 -31.94 14.58 -21.88
N SER A 764 -31.62 13.77 -20.87
CA SER A 764 -32.54 12.80 -20.25
C SER A 764 -33.34 11.98 -21.28
N ILE A 765 -32.65 11.22 -22.14
CA ILE A 765 -33.28 10.46 -23.24
C ILE A 765 -34.38 9.54 -22.71
N GLN A 766 -35.60 9.72 -23.20
CA GLN A 766 -36.77 8.91 -22.88
C GLN A 766 -37.15 8.01 -24.06
N SER A 767 -38.00 7.01 -23.80
CA SER A 767 -38.53 6.11 -24.84
C SER A 767 -39.48 6.80 -25.81
N ALA A 768 -40.04 7.95 -25.42
CA ALA A 768 -40.86 8.81 -26.25
C ALA A 768 -40.32 10.25 -26.19
N TYR A 769 -40.33 10.94 -27.33
CA TYR A 769 -39.97 12.35 -27.37
C TYR A 769 -41.16 13.20 -26.89
N ASP A 770 -41.05 13.76 -25.69
CA ASP A 770 -42.03 14.67 -25.09
C ASP A 770 -41.31 15.83 -24.39
N ALA A 771 -40.69 16.71 -25.18
CA ALA A 771 -39.87 17.80 -24.68
C ALA A 771 -40.67 19.12 -24.58
N ASP A 772 -40.88 19.60 -23.36
CA ASP A 772 -41.42 20.94 -23.08
C ASP A 772 -40.29 21.92 -22.72
N PHE A 773 -40.23 23.05 -23.43
CA PHE A 773 -39.15 24.04 -23.25
C PHE A 773 -39.18 24.69 -21.86
N MET A 774 -40.35 25.01 -21.31
CA MET A 774 -40.47 25.70 -20.03
C MET A 774 -40.11 24.79 -18.87
N ASN A 775 -40.56 23.53 -18.89
CA ASN A 775 -40.19 22.51 -17.92
C ASN A 775 -38.69 22.20 -18.00
N PHE A 776 -38.15 22.05 -19.21
CA PHE A 776 -36.71 21.87 -19.43
C PHE A 776 -35.91 23.04 -18.83
N LEU A 777 -36.29 24.28 -19.12
CA LEU A 777 -35.59 25.47 -18.66
C LEU A 777 -35.68 25.61 -17.14
N ASN A 778 -36.85 25.39 -16.55
CA ASN A 778 -37.04 25.45 -15.09
C ASN A 778 -36.22 24.39 -14.35
N SER A 779 -36.24 23.15 -14.83
CA SER A 779 -35.55 22.02 -14.20
C SER A 779 -34.03 22.12 -14.33
N ASN A 780 -33.53 22.51 -15.51
CA ASN A 780 -32.10 22.51 -15.81
C ASN A 780 -31.39 23.82 -15.43
N LEU A 781 -32.10 24.95 -15.23
CA LEU A 781 -31.50 26.18 -14.69
C LEU A 781 -31.34 26.16 -13.16
N ALA A 782 -32.10 25.32 -12.45
CA ALA A 782 -31.98 25.18 -11.01
C ALA A 782 -30.56 24.83 -10.57
N GLY A 783 -29.91 23.89 -11.26
CA GLY A 783 -28.52 23.51 -10.99
C GLY A 783 -27.53 24.69 -11.11
N PRO A 784 -27.39 25.33 -12.29
CA PRO A 784 -26.57 26.54 -12.46
C PRO A 784 -26.89 27.66 -11.47
N ALA A 785 -28.16 27.90 -11.13
CA ALA A 785 -28.53 28.90 -10.13
C ALA A 785 -27.96 28.57 -8.75
N GLY A 786 -27.99 27.29 -8.34
CA GLY A 786 -27.34 26.80 -7.12
C GLY A 786 -25.83 27.00 -7.10
N LEU A 787 -25.16 26.75 -8.24
CA LEU A 787 -23.71 26.98 -8.38
C LEU A 787 -23.36 28.47 -8.33
N LEU A 788 -24.17 29.32 -8.96
CA LEU A 788 -24.01 30.78 -8.90
C LEU A 788 -24.21 31.31 -7.48
N PHE A 789 -25.22 30.81 -6.77
CA PHE A 789 -25.42 31.11 -5.35
C PHE A 789 -24.19 30.69 -4.52
N ALA A 790 -23.67 29.47 -4.70
CA ALA A 790 -22.49 29.01 -3.99
C ALA A 790 -21.25 29.87 -4.29
N PHE A 791 -21.09 30.33 -5.53
CA PHE A 791 -20.03 31.24 -5.94
C PHE A 791 -20.13 32.59 -5.21
N ILE A 792 -21.30 33.23 -5.26
CA ILE A 792 -21.55 34.50 -4.57
C ILE A 792 -21.37 34.34 -3.05
N TRP A 793 -21.94 33.27 -2.48
CA TRP A 793 -21.80 32.95 -1.05
C TRP A 793 -20.34 32.83 -0.65
N THR A 794 -19.53 32.15 -1.47
CA THR A 794 -18.10 31.99 -1.22
C THR A 794 -17.37 33.33 -1.25
N LEU A 795 -17.65 34.21 -2.22
CA LEU A 795 -17.05 35.54 -2.29
C LEU A 795 -17.39 36.41 -1.07
N VAL A 796 -18.63 36.32 -0.58
CA VAL A 796 -19.09 37.12 0.57
C VAL A 796 -18.58 36.57 1.89
N PHE A 797 -18.75 35.26 2.12
CA PHE A 797 -18.46 34.65 3.41
C PHE A 797 -17.01 34.22 3.56
N ARG A 798 -16.28 33.91 2.47
CA ARG A 798 -14.83 33.64 2.45
C ARG A 798 -14.07 34.67 1.59
N PRO A 799 -14.02 35.95 1.99
CA PRO A 799 -13.27 36.96 1.24
C PRO A 799 -11.74 36.80 1.36
N PHE A 800 -11.26 35.85 2.18
CA PHE A 800 -9.85 35.71 2.52
C PHE A 800 -9.19 34.65 1.61
N GLY A 801 -8.24 35.08 0.77
CA GLY A 801 -7.47 34.19 -0.09
C GLY A 801 -6.29 33.49 0.59
N VAL A 802 -5.38 32.96 -0.22
CA VAL A 802 -4.17 32.21 0.19
C VAL A 802 -3.31 32.98 1.21
N GLU A 803 -3.26 34.32 1.14
CA GLU A 803 -2.47 35.16 2.03
C GLU A 803 -2.86 35.05 3.52
N LEU A 804 -4.16 34.95 3.82
CA LEU A 804 -4.60 34.82 5.22
C LEU A 804 -4.23 33.45 5.77
N ALA A 805 -4.34 32.40 4.94
CA ALA A 805 -3.89 31.07 5.29
C ALA A 805 -2.38 31.06 5.60
N VAL A 806 -1.56 31.71 4.77
CA VAL A 806 -0.13 31.90 5.02
C VAL A 806 0.10 32.63 6.36
N LYS A 807 -0.51 33.80 6.57
CA LYS A 807 -0.36 34.57 7.82
C LYS A 807 -0.76 33.76 9.06
N ARG A 808 -1.84 32.97 8.99
CA ARG A 808 -2.25 32.06 10.07
C ARG A 808 -1.21 30.98 10.33
N LEU A 809 -0.73 30.31 9.29
CA LEU A 809 0.28 29.26 9.42
C LEU A 809 1.58 29.80 10.03
N THR A 810 2.05 30.98 9.60
CA THR A 810 3.20 31.67 10.21
C THR A 810 2.97 31.98 11.68
N ARG A 811 1.78 32.51 12.04
CA ARG A 811 1.43 32.75 13.46
C ARG A 811 1.38 31.46 14.29
N PHE A 812 0.93 30.36 13.72
CA PHE A 812 1.00 29.05 14.39
C PHE A 812 2.47 28.62 14.57
N SER A 813 3.33 28.80 13.56
CA SER A 813 4.76 28.49 13.68
C SER A 813 5.41 29.30 14.80
N TRP A 814 5.16 30.60 14.90
CA TRP A 814 5.66 31.44 16.00
C TRP A 814 5.08 31.05 17.36
N ARG A 815 3.80 30.65 17.41
CA ARG A 815 3.18 30.13 18.63
C ARG A 815 3.87 28.85 19.10
N ASP A 816 4.15 27.93 18.20
CA ASP A 816 4.79 26.65 18.54
C ASP A 816 6.22 26.85 19.04
N ILE A 817 6.99 27.73 18.37
CA ILE A 817 8.34 28.12 18.83
C ILE A 817 8.26 28.74 20.23
N ALA A 818 7.31 29.64 20.46
CA ALA A 818 7.11 30.26 21.77
C ALA A 818 6.67 29.27 22.86
N SER A 819 5.93 28.21 22.51
CA SER A 819 5.52 27.18 23.48
C SER A 819 6.63 26.18 23.83
N LEU A 820 7.75 26.15 23.10
CA LEU A 820 8.89 25.28 23.44
C LEU A 820 9.55 25.61 24.80
N SER A 821 9.34 26.82 25.33
CA SER A 821 9.80 27.17 26.68
C SER A 821 8.90 26.64 27.81
N GLU A 822 7.71 26.11 27.48
CA GLU A 822 6.77 25.58 28.47
C GLU A 822 7.24 24.20 28.96
N ASP A 823 6.94 23.89 30.23
CA ASP A 823 7.32 22.59 30.81
C ASP A 823 6.52 21.45 30.15
N ALA A 824 7.20 20.68 29.29
CA ALA A 824 6.64 19.49 28.66
C ALA A 824 7.68 18.36 28.58
N SER A 825 7.19 17.13 28.39
CA SER A 825 8.05 15.97 28.18
C SER A 825 8.77 16.05 26.83
N LEU A 826 9.93 15.41 26.72
CA LEU A 826 10.68 15.33 25.45
C LEU A 826 9.85 14.67 24.33
N ALA A 827 8.94 13.77 24.68
CA ALA A 827 8.05 13.10 23.74
C ALA A 827 7.00 14.07 23.14
N GLU A 828 6.47 14.98 23.95
CA GLU A 828 5.53 16.02 23.50
C GLU A 828 6.22 17.03 22.60
N HIS A 829 7.40 17.50 23.00
CA HIS A 829 8.26 18.36 22.19
C HIS A 829 8.62 17.73 20.83
N ARG A 830 8.96 16.43 20.82
CA ARG A 830 9.18 15.68 19.57
C ARG A 830 7.94 15.63 18.68
N ARG A 831 6.76 15.38 19.27
CA ARG A 831 5.49 15.37 18.53
C ARG A 831 5.21 16.74 17.91
N MET A 832 5.50 17.82 18.62
CA MET A 832 5.37 19.18 18.09
C MET A 832 6.32 19.41 16.90
N GLY A 833 7.58 18.98 17.00
CA GLY A 833 8.54 19.05 15.88
C GLY A 833 8.02 18.36 14.60
N VAL A 834 7.42 17.16 14.72
CA VAL A 834 6.76 16.48 13.59
C VAL A 834 5.64 17.32 12.98
N GLN A 835 4.80 17.93 13.82
CA GLN A 835 3.69 18.77 13.35
C GLN A 835 4.17 20.05 12.67
N MET A 836 5.27 20.64 13.13
CA MET A 836 5.87 21.82 12.51
C MET A 836 6.41 21.50 11.12
N LEU A 837 7.02 20.33 10.93
CA LEU A 837 7.45 19.85 9.61
C LEU A 837 6.27 19.65 8.65
N ASP A 838 5.22 18.96 9.10
CA ASP A 838 4.02 18.76 8.30
C ASP A 838 3.33 20.09 7.94
N ARG A 839 3.34 21.07 8.87
CA ARG A 839 2.85 22.42 8.60
C ARG A 839 3.71 23.15 7.57
N LEU A 840 5.04 23.03 7.64
CA LEU A 840 5.93 23.64 6.66
C LEU A 840 5.60 23.15 5.23
N MET A 841 5.36 21.84 5.06
CA MET A 841 4.99 21.29 3.74
C MET A 841 3.65 21.83 3.21
N GLN A 842 2.75 22.21 4.12
CA GLN A 842 1.50 22.90 3.77
C GLN A 842 1.70 24.40 3.51
N GLN A 843 2.68 25.03 4.13
CA GLN A 843 2.94 26.47 4.05
C GLN A 843 3.73 26.84 2.78
N LEU A 844 4.73 26.03 2.39
CA LEU A 844 5.62 26.32 1.27
C LEU A 844 4.89 26.55 -0.08
N PRO A 845 3.93 25.72 -0.52
CA PRO A 845 3.22 25.97 -1.78
C PRO A 845 2.42 27.27 -1.77
N ARG A 846 1.89 27.64 -0.59
CA ARG A 846 1.08 28.85 -0.41
C ARG A 846 1.94 30.11 -0.45
N LEU A 847 3.13 30.07 0.16
CA LEU A 847 4.11 31.16 0.11
C LEU A 847 4.52 31.45 -1.34
N THR A 848 4.78 30.41 -2.14
CA THR A 848 5.08 30.53 -3.57
C THR A 848 3.94 31.20 -4.34
N LEU A 849 2.69 30.77 -4.12
CA LEU A 849 1.53 31.37 -4.79
C LEU A 849 1.39 32.87 -4.50
N THR A 850 1.81 33.30 -3.31
CA THR A 850 1.82 34.72 -2.90
C THR A 850 3.14 35.44 -3.19
N ALA A 851 4.07 34.82 -3.93
CA ALA A 851 5.41 35.34 -4.21
C ALA A 851 6.23 35.75 -2.96
N GLN A 852 5.94 35.14 -1.81
CA GLN A 852 6.65 35.40 -0.54
C GLN A 852 7.87 34.49 -0.39
N ASP A 853 8.89 34.96 0.36
CA ASP A 853 10.11 34.19 0.59
C ASP A 853 9.83 32.90 1.39
N THR A 854 10.05 31.77 0.73
CA THR A 854 9.93 30.43 1.31
C THR A 854 11.09 30.08 2.25
N GLY A 855 12.23 30.77 2.14
CA GLY A 855 13.39 30.61 3.01
C GLY A 855 13.07 30.96 4.46
N ILE A 856 12.31 32.04 4.70
CA ILE A 856 11.92 32.47 6.06
C ILE A 856 11.23 31.34 6.85
N ALA A 857 10.28 30.64 6.24
CA ALA A 857 9.56 29.55 6.91
C ALA A 857 10.48 28.36 7.24
N LEU A 858 11.45 28.06 6.39
CA LEU A 858 12.49 27.06 6.67
C LEU A 858 13.37 27.49 7.85
N ARG A 859 13.77 28.77 7.91
CA ARG A 859 14.57 29.31 9.03
C ARG A 859 13.82 29.22 10.35
N GLU A 860 12.53 29.53 10.36
CA GLU A 860 11.68 29.42 11.56
C GLU A 860 11.59 27.99 12.07
N LEU A 861 11.41 27.01 11.17
CA LEU A 861 11.47 25.61 11.53
C LEU A 861 12.85 25.24 12.10
N ARG A 862 13.95 25.71 11.50
CA ARG A 862 15.31 25.46 12.00
C ARG A 862 15.52 26.05 13.39
N VAL A 863 14.97 27.24 13.70
CA VAL A 863 14.97 27.76 15.08
C VAL A 863 14.33 26.77 16.04
N ALA A 864 13.15 26.24 15.69
CA ALA A 864 12.46 25.26 16.51
C ALA A 864 13.26 23.97 16.71
N LEU A 865 13.85 23.41 15.65
CA LEU A 865 14.67 22.20 15.71
C LEU A 865 15.91 22.39 16.60
N ASN A 866 16.59 23.53 16.50
CA ASN A 866 17.73 23.84 17.37
C ASN A 866 17.30 24.06 18.83
N MET A 867 16.15 24.72 19.08
CA MET A 867 15.59 24.81 20.44
C MET A 867 15.26 23.44 21.03
N LEU A 868 14.73 22.53 20.21
CA LEU A 868 14.46 21.14 20.60
C LEU A 868 15.76 20.40 20.96
N ASP A 869 16.85 20.62 20.22
CA ASP A 869 18.18 20.09 20.56
C ASP A 869 18.68 20.65 21.90
N LEU A 870 18.52 21.96 22.15
CA LEU A 870 18.85 22.55 23.44
C LEU A 870 18.06 21.88 24.57
N LEU A 871 16.74 21.74 24.43
CA LEU A 871 15.88 21.09 25.44
C LEU A 871 16.27 19.64 25.70
N ALA A 872 16.67 18.89 24.66
CA ALA A 872 17.07 17.49 24.77
C ALA A 872 18.35 17.29 25.58
N TYR A 873 19.34 18.19 25.42
CA TYR A 873 20.67 18.02 25.99
C TYR A 873 20.97 18.93 27.20
N THR A 874 20.17 19.98 27.47
CA THR A 874 20.43 20.93 28.56
C THR A 874 20.58 20.24 29.92
N ARG A 875 19.76 19.21 30.21
CA ARG A 875 19.84 18.47 31.49
C ARG A 875 21.17 17.75 31.73
N ARG A 876 21.99 17.57 30.68
CA ARG A 876 23.32 16.95 30.73
C ARG A 876 24.47 17.96 30.83
N ALA A 877 24.16 19.27 30.83
CA ALA A 877 25.14 20.34 30.99
C ALA A 877 25.42 20.63 32.48
N THR A 878 26.46 21.40 32.77
CA THR A 878 26.78 21.87 34.14
C THR A 878 25.67 22.79 34.68
N PRO A 879 25.46 22.89 36.01
CA PRO A 879 24.42 23.74 36.58
C PRO A 879 24.48 25.20 36.13
N ALA A 880 25.68 25.76 35.97
CA ALA A 880 25.88 27.12 35.46
C ALA A 880 25.45 27.25 33.99
N ALA A 881 25.86 26.31 33.13
CA ALA A 881 25.45 26.29 31.73
C ALA A 881 23.93 26.06 31.58
N GLN A 882 23.32 25.24 32.44
CA GLN A 882 21.88 25.00 32.43
C GLN A 882 21.06 26.29 32.61
N VAL A 883 21.48 27.18 33.50
CA VAL A 883 20.80 28.47 33.74
C VAL A 883 20.87 29.35 32.48
N LEU A 884 22.05 29.45 31.87
CA LEU A 884 22.25 30.26 30.66
C LEU A 884 21.54 29.69 29.44
N LEU A 885 21.51 28.36 29.28
CA LEU A 885 20.78 27.69 28.20
C LEU A 885 19.26 27.89 28.34
N ARG A 886 18.73 27.83 29.57
CA ARG A 886 17.32 28.15 29.84
C ARG A 886 17.01 29.62 29.53
N GLN A 887 17.89 30.54 29.92
CA GLN A 887 17.77 31.95 29.55
C GLN A 887 17.68 32.14 28.03
N VAL A 888 18.49 31.43 27.24
CA VAL A 888 18.40 31.48 25.77
C VAL A 888 17.03 30.98 25.27
N ILE A 889 16.56 29.84 25.78
CA ILE A 889 15.25 29.27 25.41
C ILE A 889 14.12 30.26 25.72
N ASP A 890 14.15 30.90 26.89
CA ASP A 890 13.15 31.88 27.33
C ASP A 890 13.21 33.16 26.49
N GLU A 891 14.40 33.65 26.15
CA GLU A 891 14.58 34.85 25.32
C GLU A 891 14.14 34.61 23.86
N VAL A 892 14.40 33.43 23.28
CA VAL A 892 13.87 33.07 21.95
C VAL A 892 12.35 32.98 21.99
N SER A 893 11.78 32.34 23.01
CA SER A 893 10.32 32.29 23.21
C SER A 893 9.73 33.69 23.35
N GLY A 894 10.37 34.56 24.14
CA GLY A 894 10.02 35.97 24.27
C GLY A 894 10.03 36.69 22.91
N TYR A 895 11.09 36.53 22.11
CA TYR A 895 11.19 37.13 20.79
C TYR A 895 10.04 36.71 19.84
N PHE A 896 9.71 35.42 19.73
CA PHE A 896 8.60 34.98 18.87
C PHE A 896 7.22 35.37 19.42
N LYS A 897 7.06 35.56 20.74
CA LYS A 897 5.85 36.19 21.32
C LYS A 897 5.71 37.65 20.84
N HIS A 898 6.81 38.39 20.74
CA HIS A 898 6.80 39.76 20.20
C HIS A 898 6.50 39.79 18.70
N CYS A 899 7.13 38.92 17.89
CA CYS A 899 6.80 38.79 16.46
C CYS A 899 5.30 38.49 16.25
N ARG A 900 4.74 37.56 17.05
CA ARG A 900 3.31 37.24 17.00
C ARG A 900 2.41 38.40 17.37
N LYS A 901 2.82 39.24 18.34
CA LYS A 901 2.08 40.45 18.75
C LYS A 901 2.16 41.55 17.69
N ALA A 902 3.33 41.73 17.06
CA ALA A 902 3.55 42.69 15.98
C ALA A 902 2.85 42.26 14.67
N GLY A 903 2.70 40.96 14.44
CA GLY A 903 2.14 40.41 13.21
C GLY A 903 3.14 40.30 12.07
N GLU A 904 4.42 40.58 12.33
CA GLU A 904 5.54 40.54 11.38
C GLU A 904 6.80 39.99 12.07
N ARG A 905 7.78 39.55 11.25
CA ARG A 905 9.07 39.08 11.77
C ARG A 905 9.93 40.29 12.14
N LEU A 906 10.26 40.42 13.42
CA LEU A 906 11.12 41.47 13.94
C LEU A 906 12.60 41.13 13.75
N PRO A 907 13.53 42.09 13.84
CA PRO A 907 14.96 41.77 13.94
C PRO A 907 15.29 41.08 15.27
N ALA A 908 16.22 40.14 15.25
CA ALA A 908 16.65 39.44 16.46
C ALA A 908 17.28 40.43 17.46
N PRO A 909 16.82 40.47 18.73
CA PRO A 909 17.30 41.44 19.70
C PRO A 909 18.76 41.18 20.08
N ARG A 910 19.56 42.25 20.22
CA ARG A 910 20.98 42.15 20.59
C ARG A 910 21.17 41.41 21.92
N GLY A 911 20.26 41.57 22.88
CA GLY A 911 20.28 40.86 24.16
C GLY A 911 20.26 39.34 24.00
N LEU A 912 19.41 38.81 23.12
CA LEU A 912 19.32 37.39 22.80
C LEU A 912 20.64 36.85 22.22
N LEU A 913 21.23 37.58 21.28
CA LEU A 913 22.51 37.20 20.67
C LEU A 913 23.64 37.18 21.72
N MET A 914 23.63 38.11 22.66
CA MET A 914 24.57 38.14 23.80
C MET A 914 24.32 37.00 24.80
N ALA A 915 23.06 36.64 25.07
CA ALA A 915 22.71 35.50 25.92
C ALA A 915 23.20 34.18 25.31
N MET A 916 23.01 33.99 23.99
CA MET A 916 23.53 32.83 23.26
C MET A 916 25.06 32.75 23.34
N ASP A 917 25.75 33.88 23.20
CA ASP A 917 27.21 33.92 23.32
C ASP A 917 27.71 33.60 24.74
N ARG A 918 27.00 34.07 25.77
CA ARG A 918 27.29 33.71 27.17
C ARG A 918 27.07 32.23 27.42
N ALA A 919 25.95 31.67 26.95
CA ALA A 919 25.66 30.24 27.06
C ALA A 919 26.75 29.40 26.36
N ARG A 920 27.17 29.77 25.15
CA ARG A 920 28.28 29.10 24.44
C ARG A 920 29.57 29.10 25.26
N ARG A 921 29.98 30.26 25.80
CA ARG A 921 31.22 30.38 26.59
C ARG A 921 31.17 29.57 27.90
N SER A 922 29.99 29.27 28.42
CA SER A 922 29.85 28.41 29.61
C SER A 922 30.05 26.92 29.32
N LEU A 923 29.99 26.50 28.05
CA LEU A 923 30.19 25.12 27.61
C LEU A 923 31.67 24.85 27.30
N THR A 924 32.56 25.06 28.28
CA THR A 924 34.02 24.93 28.08
C THR A 924 34.47 23.47 28.01
N ALA A 925 35.59 23.22 27.31
CA ALA A 925 36.22 21.91 27.30
C ALA A 925 36.70 21.47 28.70
N GLN A 926 37.08 22.42 29.57
CA GLN A 926 37.55 22.13 30.94
C GLN A 926 36.46 21.54 31.84
N GLU A 927 35.22 22.03 31.74
CA GLU A 927 34.14 21.58 32.63
C GLU A 927 33.41 20.34 32.13
N MET A 928 33.27 20.17 30.81
CA MET A 928 32.47 19.10 30.22
C MET A 928 33.26 18.07 29.39
N GLY A 929 34.55 18.29 29.15
CA GLY A 929 35.43 17.36 28.42
C GLY A 929 34.85 16.92 27.07
N ASP A 930 34.93 15.61 26.79
CA ASP A 930 34.40 14.96 25.58
C ASP A 930 32.95 14.49 25.74
N ASN A 931 32.19 15.07 26.68
CA ASN A 931 30.78 14.71 26.82
C ASN A 931 30.04 15.03 25.51
N PRO A 932 29.40 14.04 24.84
CA PRO A 932 28.73 14.26 23.56
C PRO A 932 27.59 15.30 23.65
N ALA A 933 27.03 15.52 24.85
CA ALA A 933 26.06 16.58 25.07
C ALA A 933 26.63 17.99 24.84
N ARG A 934 27.92 18.23 25.12
CA ARG A 934 28.57 19.53 24.87
C ARG A 934 28.54 19.85 23.38
N LEU A 935 28.97 18.90 22.55
CA LEU A 935 29.02 19.06 21.10
C LEU A 935 27.63 19.38 20.53
N HIS A 936 26.61 18.60 20.89
CA HIS A 936 25.23 18.85 20.46
C HIS A 936 24.69 20.22 20.91
N LEU A 937 24.99 20.66 22.13
CA LEU A 937 24.58 21.98 22.62
C LEU A 937 25.28 23.12 21.86
N LEU A 938 26.57 22.96 21.55
CA LEU A 938 27.33 23.93 20.76
C LEU A 938 26.81 24.03 19.32
N HIS A 939 26.55 22.89 18.65
CA HIS A 939 25.94 22.86 17.31
C HIS A 939 24.52 23.45 17.30
N ALA A 940 23.72 23.19 18.34
CA ALA A 940 22.39 23.78 18.48
C ALA A 940 22.45 25.30 18.66
N LEU A 941 23.39 25.83 19.45
CA LEU A 941 23.60 27.28 19.61
C LEU A 941 24.11 27.93 18.32
N SER A 942 25.07 27.32 17.62
CA SER A 942 25.58 27.83 16.33
C SER A 942 24.48 27.80 15.25
N GLY A 943 23.76 26.68 15.13
CA GLY A 943 22.64 26.52 14.20
C GLY A 943 21.48 27.48 14.49
N LEU A 944 21.12 27.68 15.76
CA LEU A 944 20.11 28.66 16.18
C LEU A 944 20.52 30.08 15.77
N ARG A 945 21.81 30.40 15.88
CA ARG A 945 22.33 31.72 15.52
C ARG A 945 22.25 31.96 14.02
N LEU A 946 22.66 30.98 13.22
CA LEU A 946 22.55 31.04 11.75
C LEU A 946 21.09 31.15 11.29
N ALA A 947 20.15 30.48 11.96
CA ALA A 947 18.73 30.58 11.62
C ALA A 947 18.12 31.96 11.95
N LEU A 948 18.58 32.62 13.02
CA LEU A 948 18.15 33.97 13.42
C LEU A 948 18.81 35.08 12.58
N LEU A 949 20.10 34.91 12.26
CA LEU A 949 20.93 35.82 11.47
C LEU A 949 21.65 35.02 10.37
N PRO A 950 21.02 34.87 9.19
CA PRO A 950 21.55 34.07 8.10
C PRO A 950 22.95 34.51 7.74
N GLY A 951 23.87 33.57 7.84
CA GLY A 951 25.25 33.77 7.44
C GLY A 951 26.08 34.71 8.33
N VAL A 952 25.57 35.07 9.50
CA VAL A 952 26.30 35.86 10.51
C VAL A 952 26.37 35.09 11.82
N GLU A 953 27.56 34.57 12.14
CA GLU A 953 27.79 33.88 13.42
C GLU A 953 28.30 34.82 14.54
N ILE A 954 28.64 36.08 14.27
CA ILE A 954 29.22 37.02 15.26
C ILE A 954 28.62 38.44 15.11
N VAL A 955 28.33 39.10 16.24
CA VAL A 955 28.11 40.56 16.29
C VAL A 955 29.42 41.23 16.71
N THR A 956 30.01 42.06 15.84
CA THR A 956 31.16 42.89 16.19
C THR A 956 30.70 44.05 17.09
N VAL A 957 31.44 44.29 18.18
CA VAL A 957 31.10 45.32 19.19
C VAL A 957 31.48 46.74 18.72
N GLY A 958 32.36 46.85 17.71
CA GLY A 958 32.68 48.12 17.05
C GLY A 958 31.81 48.29 15.80
N GLY A 959 31.14 49.45 15.71
CA GLY A 959 30.24 49.78 14.63
C GLY A 959 30.92 49.74 13.26
N GLU A 960 30.43 48.86 12.41
CA GLU A 960 30.16 49.13 11.01
C GLU A 960 28.80 48.49 10.74
N LEU A 961 27.90 49.24 10.13
CA LEU A 961 26.71 48.72 9.47
C LEU A 961 27.20 47.80 8.35
N THR A 962 27.63 46.58 8.68
CA THR A 962 27.88 45.57 7.64
C THR A 962 26.51 45.21 7.11
N GLU A 963 26.24 45.69 5.90
CA GLU A 963 25.02 45.50 5.12
C GLU A 963 24.17 44.33 5.61
N GLN A 964 23.03 44.64 6.23
CA GLN A 964 21.87 43.82 5.94
C GLN A 964 21.82 43.70 4.42
N LEU A 965 21.86 42.47 3.92
CA LEU A 965 21.79 42.17 2.48
C LEU A 965 20.79 43.14 1.82
N PRO A 966 21.12 43.69 0.64
CA PRO A 966 20.27 44.67 -0.02
C PRO A 966 18.83 44.15 -0.05
N HIS A 967 17.88 44.99 0.37
CA HIS A 967 16.44 44.76 0.38
C HIS A 967 15.94 44.38 -1.03
N ASN A 968 16.16 43.12 -1.42
CA ASN A 968 15.68 42.49 -2.66
C ASN A 968 15.55 40.95 -2.51
N ILE A 969 15.77 40.40 -1.31
CA ILE A 969 15.27 39.06 -0.91
C ILE A 969 14.12 39.20 0.12
N ASP A 970 13.84 40.43 0.57
CA ASP A 970 12.71 40.78 1.44
C ASP A 970 11.48 41.18 0.59
N GLY A 971 11.03 40.28 -0.28
CA GLY A 971 10.03 40.51 -1.33
C GLY A 971 8.62 40.96 -0.89
N ALA A 972 8.51 42.14 -0.29
CA ALA A 972 7.47 43.13 -0.57
C ALA A 972 7.99 44.53 -0.18
N PRO A 973 8.00 45.48 -1.14
CA PRO A 973 6.89 46.42 -1.14
C PRO A 973 6.34 46.76 -2.53
N LEU A 974 5.14 46.26 -2.85
CA LEU A 974 3.96 46.99 -3.34
C LEU A 974 2.77 46.03 -3.47
#